data_AF-A0A443SI24-F1
#
_entry.id   AF-A0A443SI24-F1
#
_cell.length_a   1.000
_cell.length_b   1.000
_cell.length_c   1.000
_cell.angle_alpha   90.00
_cell.angle_beta   90.00
_cell.angle_gamma   90.00
#
_symmetry.space_group_name_H-M   'P 1'
#
loop_
_entity.id
_entity.type
_entity.pdbx_description
1 polymer ?
#
loop_
_entity_poly.entity_id
_entity_poly.type
_entity_poly.pdbx_seq_one_letter_code
_entity_poly.pdbx_strand_id
1 'polypeptide(L)'
;MSKQEGVLETVTLSDALSNVDILDELDLPDEQPCIQGEAKSIVYHINFDTNFEDRNAFVCGVAKYIEEATIQAKLNQMLEEGEKHAVMLYTWRCCSRAIPQPKSNEQPNRVEIYEKTVEVLAPEVEKLLGFMYFQRAAIERFASEVRRLCHTPTNVSQAHGQNHNQDSSHGGSKKKSEAFVSEAYLLTLGKFINMFAVLDELKNMKSSVKNDYATYRRAAQFLKVLSDSASLQESQNLSMFLAMQNKIRDSLKESLERISGYEELLADIVNSATSMYEYKMYMTPWEKHMLVKVIGFGLYLMDNKSCNINKLDAKRRINLGKIDKILKNLEMVPLFGDMQIAPFQTYIMKSPNYDSSKWPLSSNQTIPSAQADILQYLPSIREDYVSYITELSRHSNEVTTTTKESPRSDAENKQLLQLSLRGLQLLADWTTHVTELYSWKLMHPTDHHQNKDCPVEAEEYERATRYNYNDDEKSALIELTAMVKGLQVLMNRMESVFTDAVRRSVYAELQDFVQKTLREPLRKAIKNRKDLVRTLISSVRDTCADWSKGFEDPMTKINKSTAASSVEVDVNVPRRNVGPGSTQLYMVRTMLESLISDKAASGKRTLRKDIDGPYLLAIDQFHKNSFYWNYLLNFSETLRECCDLSQLWYREFYLEMTMGKRIQVNRHKYSITVQLSEDLIKLDFL
;
A
#
# COMPACT_ATOMS: atom_id res chain seq x y z
N MET A 1 -55.22 27.38 18.67
CA MET A 1 -55.80 26.36 17.78
C MET A 1 -55.76 26.91 16.37
N SER A 2 -54.72 26.56 15.62
CA SER A 2 -54.55 26.89 14.20
C SER A 2 -54.17 25.58 13.53
N LYS A 3 -55.13 25.00 12.79
CA LYS A 3 -54.93 23.77 12.02
C LYS A 3 -54.04 24.09 10.82
N GLN A 4 -52.91 23.40 10.70
CA GLN A 4 -52.17 23.29 9.43
C GLN A 4 -52.99 22.39 8.50
N GLU A 5 -53.48 22.96 7.40
CA GLU A 5 -53.97 22.19 6.26
C GLU A 5 -52.75 21.62 5.51
N GLY A 6 -52.69 20.30 5.40
CA GLY A 6 -51.70 19.62 4.57
C GLY A 6 -52.03 19.84 3.11
N VAL A 7 -51.07 20.34 2.34
CA VAL A 7 -51.14 20.41 0.88
C VAL A 7 -51.09 18.97 0.36
N LEU A 8 -52.23 18.50 -0.16
CA LEU A 8 -52.29 17.27 -0.97
C LEU A 8 -51.71 17.60 -2.35
N GLU A 9 -50.50 17.10 -2.60
CA GLU A 9 -49.88 17.12 -3.92
C GLU A 9 -50.78 16.33 -4.89
N THR A 10 -51.33 17.00 -5.90
CA THR A 10 -52.21 16.38 -6.89
C THR A 10 -51.34 15.84 -8.03
N VAL A 11 -51.00 14.56 -7.95
CA VAL A 11 -50.26 13.86 -9.02
C VAL A 11 -51.13 13.81 -10.27
N THR A 12 -50.62 14.31 -11.40
CA THR A 12 -51.37 14.29 -12.65
C THR A 12 -51.37 12.90 -13.28
N LEU A 13 -52.38 12.57 -14.09
CA LEU A 13 -52.41 11.30 -14.84
C LEU A 13 -51.17 11.15 -15.74
N SER A 14 -50.65 12.26 -16.26
CA SER A 14 -49.43 12.27 -17.07
C SER A 14 -48.20 11.88 -16.25
N ASP A 15 -48.08 12.37 -15.02
CA ASP A 15 -46.96 12.00 -14.13
C ASP A 15 -47.06 10.54 -13.71
N ALA A 16 -48.28 10.04 -13.46
CA ALA A 16 -48.52 8.64 -13.15
C ALA A 16 -48.16 7.71 -14.31
N LEU A 17 -48.51 8.09 -15.55
CA LEU A 17 -48.15 7.34 -16.76
C LEU A 17 -46.65 7.39 -17.03
N SER A 18 -46.02 8.56 -16.87
CA SER A 18 -44.56 8.69 -17.01
C SER A 18 -43.81 7.81 -16.01
N ASN A 19 -44.30 7.68 -14.77
CA ASN A 19 -43.72 6.79 -13.78
C ASN A 19 -43.87 5.30 -14.14
N VAL A 20 -44.94 4.93 -14.87
CA VAL A 20 -45.15 3.56 -15.38
C VAL A 20 -44.26 3.29 -16.59
N ASP A 21 -44.10 4.25 -17.50
CA ASP A 21 -43.22 4.12 -18.66
C ASP A 21 -41.75 3.92 -18.23
N ILE A 22 -41.31 4.57 -17.14
CA ILE A 22 -39.98 4.36 -16.54
C ILE A 22 -39.80 2.91 -16.03
N LEU A 23 -40.87 2.23 -15.61
CA LEU A 23 -40.80 0.83 -15.17
C LEU A 23 -40.68 -0.13 -16.37
N ASP A 24 -41.27 0.21 -17.52
CA ASP A 24 -41.14 -0.58 -18.76
C ASP A 24 -39.75 -0.42 -19.42
N GLU A 25 -39.07 0.71 -19.19
CA GLU A 25 -37.67 0.93 -19.59
C GLU A 25 -36.65 0.36 -18.59
N LEU A 26 -37.12 -0.23 -17.49
CA LEU A 26 -36.26 -0.76 -16.45
C LEU A 26 -35.72 -2.12 -16.89
N ASP A 27 -34.49 -2.12 -17.43
CA ASP A 27 -33.74 -3.34 -17.73
C ASP A 27 -33.75 -4.24 -16.49
N LEU A 28 -34.54 -5.32 -16.53
CA LEU A 28 -34.51 -6.36 -15.52
C LEU A 28 -33.14 -7.01 -15.62
N PRO A 29 -32.25 -6.84 -14.61
CA PRO A 29 -30.96 -7.50 -14.66
C PRO A 29 -31.22 -9.00 -14.71
N ASP A 30 -30.59 -9.67 -15.67
CA ASP A 30 -30.54 -11.13 -15.69
C ASP A 30 -30.07 -11.58 -14.29
N GLU A 31 -30.77 -12.52 -13.64
CA GLU A 31 -30.42 -13.00 -12.29
C GLU A 31 -29.06 -13.74 -12.27
N GLN A 32 -28.41 -13.87 -13.43
CA GLN A 32 -27.09 -14.44 -13.55
C GLN A 32 -26.02 -13.52 -12.94
N PRO A 33 -25.21 -14.02 -11.99
CA PRO A 33 -24.09 -13.26 -11.46
C PRO A 33 -23.09 -12.90 -12.57
N CYS A 34 -22.70 -11.63 -12.65
CA CYS A 34 -21.72 -11.17 -13.63
C CYS A 34 -20.31 -11.62 -13.21
N ILE A 35 -19.78 -12.65 -13.86
CA ILE A 35 -18.40 -13.15 -13.66
C ILE A 35 -17.40 -12.33 -14.49
N GLN A 36 -17.87 -11.62 -15.51
CA GLN A 36 -17.03 -10.81 -16.39
C GLN A 36 -16.72 -9.45 -15.75
N GLY A 37 -15.45 -9.24 -15.43
CA GLY A 37 -14.96 -7.92 -15.02
C GLY A 37 -14.98 -6.91 -16.17
N GLU A 38 -14.88 -5.62 -15.82
CA GLU A 38 -14.81 -4.51 -16.78
C GLU A 38 -13.67 -4.71 -17.82
N ALA A 39 -13.95 -4.39 -19.08
CA ALA A 39 -12.97 -4.47 -20.15
C ALA A 39 -11.88 -3.39 -19.96
N LYS A 40 -10.60 -3.81 -19.93
CA LYS A 40 -9.42 -2.93 -19.73
C LYS A 40 -9.20 -1.86 -20.82
N SER A 41 -10.03 -1.77 -21.85
CA SER A 41 -9.82 -0.86 -22.98
C SER A 41 -9.98 0.61 -22.57
N ILE A 42 -8.84 1.33 -22.58
CA ILE A 42 -8.67 2.80 -22.53
C ILE A 42 -9.70 3.51 -21.63
N VAL A 43 -9.65 3.24 -20.33
CA VAL A 43 -10.32 4.09 -19.34
C VAL A 43 -9.38 5.26 -19.03
N TYR A 44 -9.85 6.50 -19.25
CA TYR A 44 -9.11 7.71 -18.94
C TYR A 44 -9.25 8.01 -17.44
N HIS A 45 -8.14 7.93 -16.70
CA HIS A 45 -8.11 8.31 -15.29
C HIS A 45 -7.56 9.71 -15.13
N ILE A 46 -8.29 10.52 -14.37
CA ILE A 46 -7.79 11.81 -13.93
C ILE A 46 -7.13 11.57 -12.57
N ASN A 47 -5.80 11.47 -12.56
CA ASN A 47 -5.03 11.46 -11.33
C ASN A 47 -4.75 12.93 -10.92
N PHE A 48 -5.27 13.33 -9.76
CA PHE A 48 -5.05 14.66 -9.19
C PHE A 48 -3.88 14.70 -8.19
N ASP A 49 -3.17 13.60 -8.00
CA ASP A 49 -1.97 13.59 -7.16
C ASP A 49 -0.80 14.25 -7.89
N THR A 50 -0.34 15.37 -7.35
CA THR A 50 0.76 16.16 -7.90
C THR A 50 2.13 15.70 -7.39
N ASN A 51 2.21 14.66 -6.55
CA ASN A 51 3.44 14.25 -5.86
C ASN A 51 4.18 15.45 -5.23
N PHE A 52 3.40 16.32 -4.61
CA PHE A 52 3.84 17.54 -3.95
C PHE A 52 4.42 18.64 -4.85
N GLU A 53 4.22 18.64 -6.18
CA GLU A 53 4.76 19.68 -7.07
C GLU A 53 4.33 21.10 -6.65
N ASP A 54 3.12 21.24 -6.12
CA ASP A 54 2.51 22.48 -5.63
C ASP A 54 2.88 22.84 -4.17
N ARG A 55 3.82 22.11 -3.53
CA ARG A 55 4.21 22.34 -2.12
C ARG A 55 4.63 23.77 -1.79
N ASN A 56 5.20 24.48 -2.77
CA ASN A 56 5.63 25.88 -2.60
C ASN A 56 4.46 26.86 -2.49
N ALA A 57 3.23 26.45 -2.81
CA ALA A 57 2.03 27.24 -2.56
C ALA A 57 1.62 27.26 -1.07
N PHE A 58 2.10 26.31 -0.26
CA PHE A 58 1.69 26.11 1.14
C PHE A 58 2.80 26.48 2.13
N VAL A 59 3.51 27.60 1.91
CA VAL A 59 4.56 28.09 2.82
C VAL A 59 3.93 28.67 4.09
N CYS A 60 3.41 27.79 4.95
CA CYS A 60 2.65 28.14 6.13
C CYS A 60 3.50 28.08 7.42
N GLY A 61 4.71 28.63 7.43
CA GLY A 61 5.46 28.88 8.68
C GLY A 61 6.25 27.70 9.30
N VAL A 62 6.20 26.49 8.75
CA VAL A 62 7.04 25.36 9.21
C VAL A 62 7.79 24.70 8.05
N ALA A 63 9.01 25.17 7.78
CA ALA A 63 9.86 24.70 6.66
C ALA A 63 10.16 23.19 6.68
N LYS A 64 10.13 22.56 7.86
CA LYS A 64 10.39 21.13 8.05
C LYS A 64 9.47 20.24 7.20
N TYR A 65 8.16 20.53 7.15
CA TYR A 65 7.22 19.65 6.44
C TYR A 65 7.33 19.78 4.91
N ILE A 66 7.76 20.94 4.42
CA ILE A 66 8.04 21.15 2.99
C ILE A 66 9.32 20.41 2.59
N GLU A 67 10.34 20.41 3.45
CA GLU A 67 11.55 19.61 3.25
C GLU A 67 11.21 18.11 3.24
N GLU A 68 10.40 17.64 4.20
CA GLU A 68 9.93 16.25 4.27
C GLU A 68 9.14 15.85 3.01
N ALA A 69 8.16 16.66 2.60
CA ALA A 69 7.42 16.44 1.34
C ALA A 69 8.34 16.42 0.12
N THR A 70 9.39 17.27 0.10
CA THR A 70 10.36 17.31 -0.99
C THR A 70 11.21 16.05 -1.09
N ILE A 71 11.61 15.52 0.05
CA ILE A 71 12.36 14.27 0.09
C ILE A 71 11.43 13.12 -0.27
N GLN A 72 10.22 13.07 0.29
CA GLN A 72 9.22 12.04 0.02
C GLN A 72 8.83 11.98 -1.45
N ALA A 73 8.68 13.12 -2.13
CA ALA A 73 8.42 13.16 -3.58
C ALA A 73 9.48 12.41 -4.40
N LYS A 74 10.76 12.64 -4.06
CA LYS A 74 11.90 11.98 -4.72
C LYS A 74 11.95 10.49 -4.39
N LEU A 75 11.58 10.12 -3.16
CA LEU A 75 11.50 8.72 -2.73
C LEU A 75 10.38 7.98 -3.49
N ASN A 76 9.22 8.60 -3.67
CA ASN A 76 8.11 8.02 -4.45
C ASN A 76 8.51 7.76 -5.91
N GLN A 77 9.22 8.68 -6.55
CA GLN A 77 9.73 8.47 -7.92
C GLN A 77 10.67 7.26 -8.02
N MET A 78 11.52 7.04 -7.03
CA MET A 78 12.41 5.86 -7.00
C MET A 78 11.63 4.57 -6.72
N LEU A 79 10.52 4.61 -5.96
CA LEU A 79 9.65 3.44 -5.79
C LEU A 79 8.99 3.04 -7.12
N GLU A 80 8.51 4.01 -7.90
CA GLU A 80 7.97 3.76 -9.24
C GLU A 80 9.01 3.20 -10.21
N GLU A 81 10.25 3.69 -10.16
CA GLU A 81 11.37 3.13 -10.93
C GLU A 81 11.71 1.70 -10.49
N GLY A 82 11.69 1.43 -9.19
CA GLY A 82 11.87 0.08 -8.64
C GLY A 82 10.80 -0.90 -9.09
N GLU A 83 9.54 -0.47 -9.16
CA GLU A 83 8.44 -1.27 -9.69
C GLU A 83 8.67 -1.64 -11.17
N LYS A 84 9.14 -0.71 -12.00
CA LYS A 84 9.52 -0.99 -13.40
C LYS A 84 10.59 -2.07 -13.50
N HIS A 85 11.59 -2.04 -12.62
CA HIS A 85 12.61 -3.09 -12.54
C HIS A 85 12.06 -4.43 -12.04
N ALA A 86 11.11 -4.42 -11.09
CA ALA A 86 10.45 -5.63 -10.63
C ALA A 86 9.64 -6.29 -11.76
N VAL A 87 8.85 -5.51 -12.50
CA VAL A 87 8.12 -5.98 -13.71
C VAL A 87 9.08 -6.53 -14.75
N MET A 88 10.19 -5.82 -15.02
CA MET A 88 11.22 -6.27 -15.96
C MET A 88 11.79 -7.63 -15.54
N LEU A 89 12.17 -7.82 -14.28
CA LEU A 89 12.71 -9.09 -13.78
C LEU A 89 11.67 -10.20 -13.86
N TYR A 90 10.44 -9.94 -13.41
CA TYR A 90 9.36 -10.92 -13.37
C TYR A 90 9.00 -11.42 -14.78
N THR A 91 8.89 -10.51 -15.75
CA THR A 91 8.53 -10.84 -17.14
C THR A 91 9.71 -11.29 -18.00
N TRP A 92 10.93 -11.29 -17.46
CA TRP A 92 12.11 -11.75 -18.17
C TRP A 92 12.03 -13.25 -18.45
N ARG A 93 11.98 -13.61 -19.74
CA ARG A 93 12.10 -14.98 -20.22
C ARG A 93 13.43 -15.16 -20.95
N CYS A 94 14.01 -16.34 -20.80
CA CYS A 94 15.35 -16.63 -21.28
C CYS A 94 15.47 -16.56 -22.81
N CYS A 95 16.18 -15.54 -23.31
CA CYS A 95 16.51 -15.41 -24.72
C CYS A 95 17.53 -16.47 -25.15
N SER A 96 18.51 -16.80 -24.30
CA SER A 96 19.59 -17.72 -24.64
C SER A 96 19.13 -19.15 -24.93
N ARG A 97 17.93 -19.54 -24.45
CA ARG A 97 17.28 -20.81 -24.84
C ARG A 97 16.80 -20.83 -26.30
N ALA A 98 16.49 -19.68 -26.89
CA ALA A 98 16.09 -19.55 -28.29
C ALA A 98 17.29 -19.36 -29.24
N ILE A 99 18.46 -19.01 -28.71
CA ILE A 99 19.67 -18.76 -29.50
C ILE A 99 20.35 -20.10 -29.83
N PRO A 100 20.66 -20.38 -31.11
CA PRO A 100 21.38 -21.59 -31.49
C PRO A 100 22.80 -21.55 -30.92
N GLN A 101 23.19 -22.57 -30.16
CA GLN A 101 24.55 -22.65 -29.61
C GLN A 101 25.53 -23.23 -30.64
N PRO A 102 26.73 -22.65 -30.79
CA PRO A 102 27.77 -23.22 -31.63
C PRO A 102 28.17 -24.62 -31.15
N LYS A 103 28.11 -25.62 -32.03
CA LYS A 103 28.40 -27.03 -31.70
C LYS A 103 29.89 -27.37 -31.75
N SER A 104 30.66 -26.65 -32.58
CA SER A 104 32.10 -26.85 -32.72
C SER A 104 32.80 -25.53 -33.04
N ASN A 105 34.12 -25.49 -32.82
CA ASN A 105 34.92 -24.32 -33.14
C ASN A 105 35.01 -24.04 -34.65
N GLU A 106 34.82 -25.07 -35.47
CA GLU A 106 34.93 -25.08 -36.93
C GLU A 106 33.59 -24.78 -37.64
N GLN A 107 32.53 -24.51 -36.88
CA GLN A 107 31.21 -24.25 -37.43
C GLN A 107 31.21 -22.97 -38.31
N PRO A 108 30.79 -23.03 -39.60
CA PRO A 108 30.90 -21.91 -40.53
C PRO A 108 30.17 -20.64 -40.10
N ASN A 109 28.95 -20.79 -39.57
CA ASN A 109 28.12 -19.66 -39.13
C ASN A 109 28.35 -19.26 -37.66
N ARG A 110 29.46 -19.68 -37.05
CA ARG A 110 29.77 -19.37 -35.65
C ARG A 110 29.90 -17.87 -35.39
N VAL A 111 30.52 -17.13 -36.31
CA VAL A 111 30.70 -15.67 -36.20
C VAL A 111 29.34 -14.97 -36.28
N GLU A 112 28.54 -15.31 -37.30
CA GLU A 112 27.18 -14.78 -37.51
C GLU A 112 26.27 -15.02 -36.29
N ILE A 113 26.32 -16.23 -35.70
CA ILE A 113 25.57 -16.55 -34.47
C ILE A 113 25.96 -15.59 -33.35
N TYR A 114 27.26 -15.34 -33.14
CA TYR A 114 27.70 -14.43 -32.08
C TYR A 114 27.36 -12.98 -32.36
N GLU A 115 27.44 -12.53 -33.62
CA GLU A 115 27.05 -11.17 -34.01
C GLU A 115 25.56 -10.94 -33.72
N LYS A 116 24.70 -11.87 -34.14
CA LYS A 116 23.26 -11.81 -33.84
C LYS A 116 22.94 -11.99 -32.37
N THR A 117 23.73 -12.77 -31.63
CA THR A 117 23.59 -12.89 -30.17
C THR A 117 23.84 -11.55 -29.48
N VAL A 118 24.88 -10.83 -29.88
CA VAL A 118 25.19 -9.50 -29.32
C VAL A 118 24.12 -8.50 -29.72
N GLU A 119 23.68 -8.49 -30.98
CA GLU A 119 22.62 -7.59 -31.49
C GLU A 119 21.31 -7.74 -30.69
N VAL A 120 20.88 -8.97 -30.39
CA VAL A 120 19.63 -9.23 -29.66
C VAL A 120 19.78 -8.97 -28.16
N LEU A 121 20.89 -9.38 -27.54
CA LEU A 121 21.05 -9.31 -26.09
C LEU A 121 21.61 -7.97 -25.58
N ALA A 122 22.27 -7.16 -26.42
CA ALA A 122 22.86 -5.89 -25.97
C ALA A 122 21.83 -4.94 -25.30
N PRO A 123 20.65 -4.67 -25.90
CA PRO A 123 19.66 -3.80 -25.27
C PRO A 123 19.12 -4.38 -23.95
N GLU A 124 19.03 -5.71 -23.85
CA GLU A 124 18.61 -6.38 -22.62
C GLU A 124 19.68 -6.27 -21.53
N VAL A 125 20.96 -6.39 -21.88
CA VAL A 125 22.07 -6.19 -20.95
C VAL A 125 22.15 -4.74 -20.45
N GLU A 126 21.82 -3.75 -21.27
CA GLU A 126 21.70 -2.36 -20.82
C GLU A 126 20.63 -2.21 -19.73
N LYS A 127 19.50 -2.91 -19.83
CA LYS A 127 18.48 -2.93 -18.76
C LYS A 127 19.02 -3.55 -17.47
N LEU A 128 19.85 -4.60 -17.56
CA LEU A 128 20.49 -5.22 -16.40
C LEU A 128 21.54 -4.32 -15.74
N LEU A 129 22.30 -3.56 -16.55
CA LEU A 129 23.18 -2.51 -16.05
C LEU A 129 22.37 -1.42 -15.34
N GLY A 130 21.29 -0.95 -15.96
CA GLY A 130 20.34 -0.01 -15.35
C GLY A 130 19.84 -0.50 -14.00
N PHE A 131 19.40 -1.76 -13.90
CA PHE A 131 18.99 -2.37 -12.64
C PHE A 131 20.12 -2.43 -11.59
N MET A 132 21.33 -2.84 -11.99
CA MET A 132 22.49 -2.89 -11.09
C MET A 132 22.83 -1.51 -10.52
N TYR A 133 22.74 -0.46 -11.35
CA TYR A 133 22.96 0.92 -10.93
C TYR A 133 21.83 1.45 -10.05
N PHE A 134 20.59 1.21 -10.44
CA PHE A 134 19.41 1.61 -9.69
C PHE A 134 19.44 1.08 -8.26
N GLN A 135 19.62 -0.24 -8.06
CA GLN A 135 19.58 -0.81 -6.71
C GLN A 135 20.67 -0.23 -5.81
N ARG A 136 21.84 0.08 -6.37
CA ARG A 136 22.95 0.68 -5.62
C ARG A 136 22.59 2.11 -5.20
N ALA A 137 22.10 2.92 -6.15
CA ALA A 137 21.67 4.29 -5.87
C ALA A 137 20.51 4.32 -4.87
N ALA A 138 19.57 3.39 -4.97
CA ALA A 138 18.45 3.24 -4.05
C ALA A 138 18.91 2.90 -2.62
N ILE A 139 19.83 1.93 -2.46
CA ILE A 139 20.40 1.61 -1.14
C ILE A 139 21.16 2.80 -0.56
N GLU A 140 22.00 3.46 -1.36
CA GLU A 140 22.77 4.63 -0.90
C GLU A 140 21.84 5.78 -0.48
N ARG A 141 20.78 6.04 -1.24
CA ARG A 141 19.78 7.07 -0.92
C ARG A 141 18.99 6.73 0.33
N PHE A 142 18.50 5.49 0.44
CA PHE A 142 17.78 5.02 1.63
C PHE A 142 18.66 5.08 2.88
N ALA A 143 19.89 4.59 2.82
CA ALA A 143 20.84 4.64 3.93
C ALA A 143 21.20 6.09 4.31
N SER A 144 21.35 7.00 3.34
CA SER A 144 21.55 8.42 3.62
C SER A 144 20.38 9.02 4.39
N GLU A 145 19.16 8.63 4.04
CA GLU A 145 17.96 9.13 4.70
C GLU A 145 17.80 8.57 6.12
N VAL A 146 18.04 7.27 6.30
CA VAL A 146 18.12 6.65 7.63
C VAL A 146 19.18 7.36 8.48
N ARG A 147 20.36 7.65 7.91
CA ARG A 147 21.41 8.39 8.60
C ARG A 147 20.93 9.78 9.03
N ARG A 148 20.25 10.52 8.15
CA ARG A 148 19.71 11.86 8.43
C ARG A 148 18.71 11.84 9.60
N LEU A 149 17.80 10.87 9.60
CA LEU A 149 16.75 10.73 10.63
C LEU A 149 17.29 10.21 11.97
N CYS A 150 18.33 9.38 11.95
CA CYS A 150 19.02 8.91 13.16
C CYS A 150 19.92 9.99 13.78
N HIS A 151 20.50 10.88 12.97
CA HIS A 151 21.35 12.00 13.41
C HIS A 151 20.53 13.28 13.49
N THR A 152 19.65 13.41 14.49
CA THR A 152 19.12 14.74 14.82
C THR A 152 20.24 15.58 15.44
N PRO A 153 20.64 16.70 14.82
CA PRO A 153 21.71 17.55 15.34
C PRO A 153 21.22 18.27 16.60
N THR A 154 21.86 18.00 17.73
CA THR A 154 21.90 18.98 18.82
C THR A 154 22.66 20.20 18.32
N ASN A 155 21.94 21.33 18.17
CA ASN A 155 22.44 22.70 18.07
C ASN A 155 23.13 23.12 16.75
N VAL A 156 22.35 23.69 15.83
CA VAL A 156 22.86 24.76 14.97
C VAL A 156 22.89 26.03 15.81
N SER A 157 23.93 26.18 16.62
CA SER A 157 24.33 27.45 17.24
C SER A 157 25.80 27.33 17.66
N GLN A 158 26.63 28.24 17.14
CA GLN A 158 28.06 28.45 17.41
C GLN A 158 29.04 27.62 16.58
N ALA A 159 29.21 28.02 15.32
CA ALA A 159 30.52 27.99 14.69
C ALA A 159 31.31 29.22 15.16
N HIS A 160 32.16 29.08 16.18
CA HIS A 160 33.45 29.78 16.36
C HIS A 160 34.06 29.42 17.73
N GLY A 161 35.25 28.82 17.73
CA GLY A 161 36.08 28.65 18.92
C GLY A 161 36.83 27.33 18.98
N GLN A 162 38.10 27.37 18.58
CA GLN A 162 39.10 26.32 18.86
C GLN A 162 39.27 26.12 20.38
N ASN A 163 39.41 24.87 20.84
CA ASN A 163 40.61 24.42 21.59
C ASN A 163 40.54 22.95 22.05
N HIS A 164 41.71 22.32 22.03
CA HIS A 164 42.08 21.02 22.60
C HIS A 164 41.80 20.90 24.11
N ASN A 165 41.32 19.73 24.58
CA ASN A 165 42.07 18.81 25.47
C ASN A 165 41.25 17.60 25.99
N GLN A 166 42.01 16.60 26.45
CA GLN A 166 41.71 15.23 26.85
C GLN A 166 40.78 15.02 28.07
N ASP A 167 40.30 13.77 28.15
CA ASP A 167 39.93 12.96 29.31
C ASP A 167 38.87 13.47 30.29
N SER A 168 37.71 12.78 30.26
CA SER A 168 37.12 12.22 31.48
C SER A 168 36.03 11.20 31.13
N SER A 169 36.31 9.95 31.43
CA SER A 169 35.31 8.92 31.74
C SER A 169 34.39 9.43 32.85
N HIS A 170 33.10 9.67 32.57
CA HIS A 170 32.01 9.62 33.54
C HIS A 170 30.68 9.47 32.79
N GLY A 171 29.83 8.56 33.28
CA GLY A 171 28.55 8.20 32.69
C GLY A 171 27.64 9.40 32.46
N GLY A 172 27.25 9.61 31.21
CA GLY A 172 26.29 10.63 30.78
C GLY A 172 25.32 9.99 29.79
N SER A 173 24.03 10.07 30.12
CA SER A 173 22.89 9.55 29.36
C SER A 173 23.04 9.71 27.84
N LYS A 174 23.16 8.60 27.10
CA LYS A 174 22.93 8.50 25.65
C LYS A 174 21.50 8.94 25.34
N LYS A 175 21.30 10.24 25.07
CA LYS A 175 20.01 10.82 24.69
C LYS A 175 19.75 10.55 23.21
N LYS A 176 18.83 9.62 22.96
CA LYS A 176 18.38 9.15 21.63
C LYS A 176 17.43 10.14 20.96
N SER A 177 17.39 10.08 19.62
CA SER A 177 16.58 10.88 18.69
C SER A 177 15.12 11.02 19.13
N GLU A 178 14.71 12.24 19.48
CA GLU A 178 13.35 12.61 19.90
C GLU A 178 12.61 13.41 18.81
N ALA A 179 13.06 13.41 17.55
CA ALA A 179 12.38 14.17 16.50
C ALA A 179 11.17 13.42 15.93
N PHE A 180 10.02 14.10 15.87
CA PHE A 180 8.84 13.66 15.15
C PHE A 180 9.15 13.37 13.67
N VAL A 181 8.69 12.21 13.18
CA VAL A 181 8.71 11.77 11.79
C VAL A 181 7.28 11.32 11.46
N SER A 182 6.72 11.77 10.34
CA SER A 182 5.33 11.46 10.00
C SER A 182 5.09 9.99 9.69
N GLU A 183 3.89 9.49 9.99
CA GLU A 183 3.43 8.15 9.63
C GLU A 183 3.51 7.90 8.12
N ALA A 184 3.14 8.89 7.31
CA ALA A 184 3.23 8.81 5.85
C ALA A 184 4.69 8.59 5.40
N TYR A 185 5.64 9.25 6.04
CA TYR A 185 7.06 9.11 5.72
C TYR A 185 7.64 7.78 6.18
N LEU A 186 7.28 7.32 7.38
CA LEU A 186 7.62 5.97 7.86
C LEU A 186 7.07 4.88 6.93
N LEU A 187 5.85 5.06 6.43
CA LEU A 187 5.24 4.17 5.45
C LEU A 187 6.02 4.15 4.13
N THR A 188 6.43 5.32 3.60
CA THR A 188 7.30 5.38 2.41
C THR A 188 8.63 4.65 2.64
N LEU A 189 9.26 4.82 3.80
CA LEU A 189 10.48 4.07 4.14
C LEU A 189 10.22 2.56 4.26
N GLY A 190 9.06 2.16 4.78
CA GLY A 190 8.58 0.78 4.76
C GLY A 190 8.44 0.24 3.32
N LYS A 191 7.83 1.01 2.41
CA LYS A 191 7.71 0.65 0.99
C LYS A 191 9.08 0.43 0.35
N PHE A 192 10.12 1.19 0.71
CA PHE A 192 11.50 0.93 0.27
C PHE A 192 12.05 -0.40 0.76
N ILE A 193 11.84 -0.73 2.05
CA ILE A 193 12.24 -2.03 2.61
C ILE A 193 11.57 -3.16 1.81
N ASN A 194 10.27 -3.05 1.53
CA ASN A 194 9.55 -4.01 0.69
C ASN A 194 10.11 -4.07 -0.75
N MET A 195 10.39 -2.93 -1.38
CA MET A 195 10.98 -2.87 -2.73
C MET A 195 12.30 -3.64 -2.80
N PHE A 196 13.20 -3.46 -1.82
CA PHE A 196 14.46 -4.20 -1.77
C PHE A 196 14.22 -5.71 -1.63
N ALA A 197 13.27 -6.14 -0.80
CA ALA A 197 12.90 -7.55 -0.69
C ALA A 197 12.41 -8.13 -2.02
N VAL A 198 11.49 -7.43 -2.70
CA VAL A 198 10.92 -7.85 -3.99
C VAL A 198 12.03 -7.99 -5.04
N LEU A 199 12.89 -6.98 -5.19
CA LEU A 199 13.95 -6.98 -6.21
C LEU A 199 15.00 -8.06 -5.95
N ASP A 200 15.37 -8.30 -4.69
CA ASP A 200 16.37 -9.30 -4.31
C ASP A 200 15.88 -10.72 -4.57
N GLU A 201 14.64 -11.01 -4.18
CA GLU A 201 14.02 -12.33 -4.37
C GLU A 201 13.70 -12.61 -5.85
N LEU A 202 13.18 -11.63 -6.60
CA LEU A 202 13.00 -11.78 -8.05
C LEU A 202 14.32 -12.07 -8.76
N LYS A 203 15.38 -11.34 -8.39
CA LYS A 203 16.73 -11.58 -8.91
C LYS A 203 17.23 -12.98 -8.55
N ASN A 204 17.02 -13.44 -7.31
CA ASN A 204 17.47 -14.76 -6.85
C ASN A 204 16.83 -15.90 -7.67
N MET A 205 15.55 -15.75 -8.03
CA MET A 205 14.80 -16.80 -8.73
C MET A 205 15.02 -16.80 -10.24
N LYS A 206 15.39 -15.66 -10.84
CA LYS A 206 15.55 -15.51 -12.29
C LYS A 206 16.89 -16.02 -12.82
N SER A 207 17.00 -17.34 -12.96
CA SER A 207 18.15 -17.99 -13.61
C SER A 207 18.34 -17.53 -15.06
N SER A 208 17.24 -17.24 -15.76
CA SER A 208 17.19 -16.72 -17.13
C SER A 208 18.06 -15.49 -17.33
N VAL A 209 17.99 -14.52 -16.42
CA VAL A 209 18.77 -13.27 -16.47
C VAL A 209 20.27 -13.55 -16.45
N LYS A 210 20.71 -14.44 -15.53
CA LYS A 210 22.11 -14.85 -15.41
C LYS A 210 22.59 -15.59 -16.67
N ASN A 211 21.76 -16.46 -17.25
CA ASN A 211 22.10 -17.25 -18.43
C ASN A 211 22.21 -16.39 -19.69
N ASP A 212 21.31 -15.42 -19.86
CA ASP A 212 21.31 -14.50 -20.99
C ASP A 212 22.55 -13.61 -20.94
N TYR A 213 22.87 -13.03 -19.78
CA TYR A 213 24.10 -12.26 -19.61
C TYR A 213 25.37 -13.10 -19.85
N ALA A 214 25.42 -14.34 -19.35
CA ALA A 214 26.55 -15.23 -19.60
C ALA A 214 26.72 -15.58 -21.09
N THR A 215 25.61 -15.66 -21.83
CA THR A 215 25.62 -15.92 -23.28
C THR A 215 26.09 -14.70 -24.06
N TYR A 216 25.58 -13.51 -23.72
CA TYR A 216 26.07 -12.24 -24.23
C TYR A 216 27.56 -12.06 -24.00
N ARG A 217 28.03 -12.25 -22.75
CA ARG A 217 29.45 -12.08 -22.38
C ARG A 217 30.37 -12.96 -23.21
N ARG A 218 30.00 -14.23 -23.45
CA ARG A 218 30.77 -15.14 -24.30
C ARG A 218 30.87 -14.64 -25.75
N ALA A 219 29.76 -14.19 -26.32
CA ALA A 219 29.70 -13.68 -27.68
C ALA A 219 30.50 -12.37 -27.84
N ALA A 220 30.31 -11.42 -26.91
CA ALA A 220 30.99 -10.12 -26.90
C ALA A 220 32.51 -10.25 -26.72
N GLN A 221 32.97 -11.20 -25.88
CA GLN A 221 34.40 -11.50 -25.72
C GLN A 221 35.00 -12.10 -26.99
N PHE A 222 34.29 -13.01 -27.66
CA PHE A 222 34.75 -13.59 -28.92
C PHE A 222 34.91 -12.54 -30.03
N LEU A 223 33.92 -11.64 -30.15
CA LEU A 223 33.92 -10.55 -31.13
C LEU A 223 34.81 -9.36 -30.74
N LYS A 224 35.46 -9.40 -29.56
CA LYS A 224 36.27 -8.31 -29.00
C LYS A 224 35.53 -6.97 -28.87
N VAL A 225 34.22 -7.02 -28.60
CA VAL A 225 33.39 -5.83 -28.36
C VAL A 225 33.72 -5.18 -27.01
N LEU A 226 34.12 -5.98 -26.02
CA LEU A 226 34.57 -5.52 -24.70
C LEU A 226 36.09 -5.33 -24.70
N SER A 227 36.58 -4.20 -25.21
CA SER A 227 38.01 -3.96 -25.43
C SER A 227 38.66 -2.97 -24.46
N ASP A 228 37.89 -2.05 -23.88
CA ASP A 228 38.37 -1.04 -22.94
C ASP A 228 38.34 -1.52 -21.48
N SER A 229 39.21 -0.97 -20.64
CA SER A 229 39.35 -1.40 -19.24
C SER A 229 38.11 -1.11 -18.40
N ALA A 230 37.37 -0.04 -18.71
CA ALA A 230 36.16 0.35 -18.00
C ALA A 230 35.01 -0.64 -18.28
N SER A 231 34.73 -0.96 -19.54
CA SER A 231 33.70 -1.94 -19.90
C SER A 231 34.00 -3.35 -19.38
N LEU A 232 35.28 -3.74 -19.32
CA LEU A 232 35.70 -5.00 -18.72
C LEU A 232 35.41 -5.05 -17.21
N GLN A 233 35.66 -3.95 -16.49
CA GLN A 233 35.36 -3.85 -15.06
C GLN A 233 33.85 -3.85 -14.80
N GLU A 234 33.08 -3.10 -15.58
CA GLU A 234 31.62 -3.06 -15.50
C GLU A 234 31.01 -4.45 -15.77
N SER A 235 31.49 -5.12 -16.83
CA SER A 235 31.11 -6.48 -17.18
C SER A 235 31.39 -7.48 -16.04
N GLN A 236 32.52 -7.33 -15.35
CA GLN A 236 32.86 -8.15 -14.19
C GLN A 236 31.96 -7.86 -12.98
N ASN A 237 31.66 -6.59 -12.71
CA ASN A 237 30.75 -6.19 -11.63
C ASN A 237 29.34 -6.76 -11.83
N LEU A 238 28.80 -6.64 -13.05
CA LEU A 238 27.49 -7.20 -13.38
C LEU A 238 27.47 -8.72 -13.25
N SER A 239 28.54 -9.39 -13.69
CA SER A 239 28.67 -10.85 -13.53
C SER A 239 28.65 -11.27 -12.06
N MET A 240 29.32 -10.53 -11.18
CA MET A 240 29.35 -10.81 -9.75
C MET A 240 27.98 -10.54 -9.10
N PHE A 241 27.36 -9.41 -9.46
CA PHE A 241 26.04 -9.03 -8.98
C PHE A 241 24.99 -10.11 -9.28
N LEU A 242 24.91 -10.57 -10.54
CA LEU A 242 23.97 -11.60 -10.95
C LEU A 242 24.26 -12.98 -10.32
N ALA A 243 25.54 -13.29 -10.04
CA ALA A 243 25.93 -14.58 -9.49
C ALA A 243 25.68 -14.71 -7.98
N MET A 244 25.83 -13.62 -7.20
CA MET A 244 25.65 -13.63 -5.75
C MET A 244 24.17 -13.65 -5.37
N GLN A 245 23.74 -14.63 -4.58
CA GLN A 245 22.40 -14.64 -3.97
C GLN A 245 22.32 -13.60 -2.84
N ASN A 246 21.13 -13.06 -2.61
CA ASN A 246 20.83 -12.08 -1.55
C ASN A 246 21.65 -10.79 -1.60
N LYS A 247 22.24 -10.46 -2.76
CA LYS A 247 23.22 -9.38 -2.87
C LYS A 247 22.64 -8.02 -2.50
N ILE A 248 21.37 -7.74 -2.83
CA ILE A 248 20.73 -6.45 -2.51
C ILE A 248 20.49 -6.36 -1.00
N ARG A 249 19.95 -7.43 -0.41
CA ARG A 249 19.70 -7.55 1.02
C ARG A 249 20.97 -7.41 1.86
N ASP A 250 22.03 -8.12 1.50
CA ASP A 250 23.30 -8.09 2.22
C ASP A 250 23.94 -6.70 2.13
N SER A 251 23.92 -6.08 0.94
CA SER A 251 24.46 -4.73 0.74
C SER A 251 23.66 -3.66 1.50
N LEU A 252 22.34 -3.83 1.60
CA LEU A 252 21.48 -2.98 2.42
C LEU A 252 21.82 -3.14 3.90
N LYS A 253 21.91 -4.38 4.40
CA LYS A 253 22.24 -4.66 5.81
C LYS A 253 23.60 -4.09 6.19
N GLU A 254 24.63 -4.32 5.38
CA GLU A 254 25.96 -3.73 5.58
C GLU A 254 25.94 -2.19 5.61
N SER A 255 25.14 -1.56 4.74
CA SER A 255 25.04 -0.10 4.68
C SER A 255 24.32 0.49 5.90
N LEU A 256 23.31 -0.21 6.42
CA LEU A 256 22.56 0.18 7.62
C LEU A 256 23.37 -0.02 8.90
N GLU A 257 24.11 -1.12 9.03
CA GLU A 257 24.94 -1.41 10.22
C GLU A 257 26.06 -0.39 10.45
N ARG A 258 26.46 0.35 9.40
CA ARG A 258 27.40 1.49 9.52
C ARG A 258 26.78 2.73 10.16
N ILE A 259 25.46 2.78 10.32
CA ILE A 259 24.74 3.93 10.85
C ILE A 259 24.41 3.67 12.33
N SER A 260 24.92 4.52 13.21
CA SER A 260 24.59 4.43 14.64
C SER A 260 23.11 4.73 14.90
N GLY A 261 22.39 3.81 15.55
CA GLY A 261 21.01 4.01 15.96
C GLY A 261 19.97 3.75 14.87
N TYR A 262 20.35 3.10 13.75
CA TYR A 262 19.43 2.75 12.67
C TYR A 262 18.30 1.81 13.15
N GLU A 263 18.59 0.97 14.14
CA GLU A 263 17.64 0.03 14.72
C GLU A 263 16.44 0.71 15.37
N GLU A 264 16.61 1.95 15.86
CA GLU A 264 15.52 2.72 16.45
C GLU A 264 14.56 3.24 15.38
N LEU A 265 15.06 3.68 14.22
CA LEU A 265 14.19 4.09 13.12
C LEU A 265 13.47 2.89 12.50
N LEU A 266 14.16 1.76 12.32
CA LEU A 266 13.51 0.55 11.83
C LEU A 266 12.43 0.05 12.80
N ALA A 267 12.66 0.15 14.11
CA ALA A 267 11.65 -0.18 15.10
C ALA A 267 10.44 0.77 15.05
N ASP A 268 10.60 2.03 14.65
CA ASP A 268 9.49 2.95 14.38
C ASP A 268 8.68 2.52 13.16
N ILE A 269 9.35 2.13 12.06
CA ILE A 269 8.70 1.63 10.85
C ILE A 269 7.92 0.35 11.16
N VAL A 270 8.52 -0.61 11.86
CA VAL A 270 7.85 -1.88 12.23
C VAL A 270 6.66 -1.63 13.15
N ASN A 271 6.77 -0.75 14.14
CA ASN A 271 5.64 -0.43 15.02
C ASN A 271 4.50 0.28 14.30
N SER A 272 4.83 1.20 13.38
CA SER A 272 3.85 1.87 12.53
C SER A 272 3.14 0.85 11.65
N ALA A 273 3.86 -0.04 10.98
CA ALA A 273 3.26 -1.10 10.16
C ALA A 273 2.39 -2.08 10.98
N THR A 274 2.84 -2.43 12.19
CA THR A 274 2.08 -3.29 13.12
C THR A 274 0.77 -2.61 13.53
N SER A 275 0.83 -1.32 13.85
CA SER A 275 -0.35 -0.54 14.26
C SER A 275 -1.31 -0.35 13.08
N MET A 276 -0.79 -0.04 11.89
CA MET A 276 -1.62 0.06 10.68
C MET A 276 -2.34 -1.25 10.38
N TYR A 277 -1.68 -2.40 10.57
CA TYR A 277 -2.31 -3.70 10.39
C TYR A 277 -3.40 -3.98 11.44
N GLU A 278 -3.12 -3.74 12.72
CA GLU A 278 -4.06 -3.99 13.82
C GLU A 278 -5.32 -3.13 13.74
N TYR A 279 -5.17 -1.85 13.38
CA TYR A 279 -6.28 -0.91 13.28
C TYR A 279 -6.92 -0.87 11.88
N LYS A 280 -6.57 -1.80 11.00
CA LYS A 280 -7.05 -1.88 9.61
C LYS A 280 -6.84 -0.58 8.81
N MET A 281 -5.74 0.13 9.05
CA MET A 281 -5.37 1.36 8.34
C MET A 281 -4.68 1.01 7.01
N TYR A 282 -5.45 0.45 6.09
CA TYR A 282 -5.08 0.14 4.71
C TYR A 282 -6.38 0.04 3.88
N MET A 283 -6.29 0.18 2.56
CA MET A 283 -7.45 0.03 1.68
C MET A 283 -7.37 -1.23 0.82
N THR A 284 -6.22 -1.48 0.20
CA THR A 284 -6.12 -2.56 -0.80
C THR A 284 -5.48 -3.82 -0.22
N PRO A 285 -5.75 -5.01 -0.83
CA PRO A 285 -5.09 -6.26 -0.42
C PRO A 285 -3.56 -6.15 -0.45
N TRP A 286 -3.02 -5.47 -1.47
CA TRP A 286 -1.58 -5.26 -1.62
C TRP A 286 -0.96 -4.46 -0.47
N GLU A 287 -1.65 -3.43 0.02
CA GLU A 287 -1.20 -2.66 1.19
C GLU A 287 -1.18 -3.53 2.45
N LYS A 288 -2.24 -4.31 2.70
CA LYS A 288 -2.28 -5.27 3.81
C LYS A 288 -1.08 -6.21 3.78
N HIS A 289 -0.81 -6.84 2.63
CA HIS A 289 0.32 -7.76 2.46
C HIS A 289 1.68 -7.06 2.58
N MET A 290 1.81 -5.83 2.09
CA MET A 290 3.02 -5.02 2.20
C MET A 290 3.38 -4.75 3.67
N LEU A 291 2.41 -4.43 4.52
CA LEU A 291 2.66 -4.22 5.96
C LEU A 291 3.30 -5.45 6.61
N VAL A 292 2.82 -6.65 6.30
CA VAL A 292 3.38 -7.91 6.83
C VAL A 292 4.79 -8.17 6.30
N LYS A 293 5.05 -7.89 5.02
CA LYS A 293 6.40 -7.98 4.43
C LYS A 293 7.39 -7.01 5.10
N VAL A 294 6.96 -5.78 5.36
CA VAL A 294 7.76 -4.77 6.07
C VAL A 294 8.06 -5.18 7.50
N ILE A 295 7.08 -5.74 8.22
CA ILE A 295 7.29 -6.25 9.57
C ILE A 295 8.36 -7.37 9.58
N GLY A 296 8.21 -8.38 8.72
CA GLY A 296 9.14 -9.51 8.65
C GLY A 296 10.55 -9.08 8.26
N PHE A 297 10.69 -8.32 7.17
CA PHE A 297 12.01 -7.92 6.67
C PHE A 297 12.66 -6.84 7.55
N GLY A 298 11.87 -5.92 8.11
CA GLY A 298 12.34 -4.92 9.07
C GLY A 298 12.97 -5.55 10.31
N LEU A 299 12.34 -6.57 10.90
CA LEU A 299 12.92 -7.32 12.02
C LEU A 299 14.24 -8.01 11.65
N TYR A 300 14.34 -8.58 10.45
CA TYR A 300 15.57 -9.22 9.98
C TYR A 300 16.73 -8.23 9.75
N LEU A 301 16.44 -7.02 9.28
CA LEU A 301 17.44 -5.95 9.11
C LEU A 301 17.91 -5.40 10.46
N MET A 302 17.04 -5.40 11.48
CA MET A 302 17.38 -4.99 12.84
C MET A 302 18.20 -6.03 13.59
N ASP A 303 17.95 -7.32 13.37
CA ASP A 303 18.59 -8.39 14.15
C ASP A 303 20.01 -8.70 13.65
N ASN A 304 21.00 -8.43 14.50
CA ASN A 304 22.40 -8.73 14.24
C ASN A 304 23.18 -8.99 15.54
N LYS A 305 24.52 -8.97 15.47
CA LYS A 305 25.36 -9.21 16.65
C LYS A 305 25.29 -8.06 17.68
N SER A 306 25.01 -6.84 17.22
CA SER A 306 24.99 -5.62 18.04
C SER A 306 23.59 -5.29 18.59
N CYS A 307 22.55 -5.64 17.85
CA CYS A 307 21.15 -5.40 18.16
C CYS A 307 20.39 -6.71 18.15
N ASN A 308 19.65 -6.98 19.22
CA ASN A 308 18.89 -8.22 19.40
C ASN A 308 17.41 -7.87 19.57
N ILE A 309 16.56 -8.38 18.69
CA ILE A 309 15.12 -8.07 18.68
C ILE A 309 14.40 -8.53 19.96
N ASN A 310 14.81 -9.66 20.57
CA ASN A 310 14.25 -10.15 21.82
C ASN A 310 14.55 -9.19 23.00
N LYS A 311 15.70 -8.50 22.97
CA LYS A 311 16.02 -7.46 23.96
C LYS A 311 15.21 -6.18 23.73
N LEU A 312 14.85 -5.86 22.49
CA LEU A 312 13.98 -4.72 22.19
C LEU A 312 12.54 -5.00 22.67
N ASP A 313 12.07 -6.23 22.50
CA ASP A 313 10.79 -6.69 23.05
C ASP A 313 10.75 -6.61 24.58
N ALA A 314 11.80 -7.08 25.26
CA ALA A 314 11.92 -6.97 26.71
C ALA A 314 11.89 -5.50 27.20
N LYS A 315 12.36 -4.56 26.37
CA LYS A 315 12.28 -3.11 26.62
C LYS A 315 10.95 -2.47 26.17
N ARG A 316 10.01 -3.27 25.66
CA ARG A 316 8.74 -2.82 25.06
C ARG A 316 8.91 -1.86 23.89
N ARG A 317 10.06 -1.93 23.20
CA ARG A 317 10.35 -1.08 22.04
C ARG A 317 9.65 -1.59 20.78
N ILE A 318 9.49 -2.90 20.68
CA ILE A 318 8.66 -3.64 19.71
C ILE A 318 7.80 -4.63 20.51
N ASN A 319 6.75 -5.18 19.89
CA ASN A 319 5.89 -6.18 20.52
C ASN A 319 5.85 -7.46 19.68
N LEU A 320 6.71 -8.42 20.02
CA LEU A 320 6.81 -9.68 19.28
C LEU A 320 5.54 -10.53 19.42
N GLY A 321 4.82 -10.45 20.54
CA GLY A 321 3.56 -11.19 20.71
C GLY A 321 2.47 -10.77 19.73
N LYS A 322 2.35 -9.46 19.46
CA LYS A 322 1.45 -8.94 18.41
C LYS A 322 1.90 -9.38 17.02
N ILE A 323 3.20 -9.29 16.75
CA ILE A 323 3.77 -9.66 15.45
C ILE A 323 3.63 -11.16 15.19
N ASP A 324 3.83 -12.02 16.20
CA ASP A 324 3.63 -13.48 16.11
C ASP A 324 2.18 -13.82 15.70
N LYS A 325 1.19 -13.13 16.29
CA LYS A 325 -0.21 -13.28 15.88
C LYS A 325 -0.45 -12.86 14.42
N ILE A 326 0.14 -11.75 13.99
CA ILE A 326 0.03 -11.27 12.60
C ILE A 326 0.62 -12.28 11.63
N LEU A 327 1.85 -12.74 11.89
CA LEU A 327 2.57 -13.70 11.05
C LEU A 327 1.91 -15.08 11.03
N LYS A 328 1.25 -15.49 12.11
CA LYS A 328 0.47 -16.74 12.13
C LYS A 328 -0.86 -16.61 11.37
N ASN A 329 -1.53 -15.46 11.47
CA ASN A 329 -2.78 -15.24 10.74
C ASN A 329 -2.54 -15.15 9.23
N LEU A 330 -1.38 -14.61 8.82
CA LEU A 330 -1.00 -14.39 7.43
C LEU A 330 0.41 -14.98 7.19
N GLU A 331 0.46 -16.30 7.03
CA GLU A 331 1.71 -17.07 6.91
C GLU A 331 2.37 -16.88 5.55
N MET A 332 1.56 -16.87 4.48
CA MET A 332 1.98 -16.74 3.09
C MET A 332 1.45 -15.44 2.50
N VAL A 333 2.33 -14.63 1.91
CA VAL A 333 1.95 -13.37 1.26
C VAL A 333 2.45 -13.32 -0.18
N PRO A 334 1.66 -12.74 -1.11
CA PRO A 334 2.14 -12.39 -2.44
C PRO A 334 3.36 -11.49 -2.35
N LEU A 335 4.48 -11.96 -2.92
CA LEU A 335 5.67 -11.14 -3.06
C LEU A 335 5.55 -10.28 -4.32
N PHE A 336 5.45 -10.95 -5.48
CA PHE A 336 5.28 -10.33 -6.80
C PHE A 336 4.81 -11.38 -7.80
N GLY A 337 3.73 -11.12 -8.55
CA GLY A 337 3.20 -12.11 -9.47
C GLY A 337 2.67 -13.36 -8.74
N ASP A 338 2.99 -14.52 -9.29
CA ASP A 338 2.79 -15.85 -8.68
C ASP A 338 3.85 -16.23 -7.64
N MET A 339 4.87 -15.38 -7.42
CA MET A 339 5.88 -15.63 -6.40
C MET A 339 5.35 -15.26 -5.01
N GLN A 340 5.38 -16.23 -4.10
CA GLN A 340 4.96 -16.06 -2.72
C GLN A 340 6.17 -15.98 -1.78
N ILE A 341 5.97 -15.42 -0.60
CA ILE A 341 6.97 -15.42 0.47
C ILE A 341 6.31 -15.80 1.79
N ALA A 342 7.01 -16.60 2.58
CA ALA A 342 6.67 -16.90 3.97
C ALA A 342 7.51 -15.98 4.88
N PRO A 343 7.00 -14.84 5.38
CA PRO A 343 7.84 -13.86 6.07
C PRO A 343 8.50 -14.43 7.34
N PHE A 344 7.77 -15.28 8.09
CA PHE A 344 8.33 -15.94 9.27
C PHE A 344 9.50 -16.88 8.93
N GLN A 345 9.33 -17.77 7.95
CA GLN A 345 10.37 -18.73 7.56
C GLN A 345 11.55 -18.06 6.85
N THR A 346 11.29 -17.04 6.05
CA THR A 346 12.30 -16.37 5.23
C THR A 346 13.16 -15.41 6.03
N TYR A 347 12.55 -14.69 6.98
CA TYR A 347 13.22 -13.62 7.71
C TYR A 347 13.46 -13.99 9.18
N ILE A 348 12.44 -14.45 9.90
CA ILE A 348 12.54 -14.65 11.35
C ILE A 348 13.37 -15.90 11.69
N MET A 349 13.08 -17.05 11.07
CA MET A 349 13.83 -18.29 11.32
C MET A 349 15.31 -18.21 10.90
N LYS A 350 15.64 -17.33 9.94
CA LYS A 350 17.01 -17.10 9.47
C LYS A 350 17.72 -15.95 10.20
N SER A 351 17.09 -15.37 11.22
CA SER A 351 17.69 -14.29 12.01
C SER A 351 18.78 -14.81 12.95
N PRO A 352 19.87 -14.05 13.20
CA PRO A 352 20.97 -14.50 14.05
C PRO A 352 20.58 -14.86 15.49
N ASN A 353 19.55 -14.21 16.05
CA ASN A 353 19.10 -14.40 17.43
C ASN A 353 17.73 -15.08 17.52
N TYR A 354 17.36 -15.91 16.52
CA TYR A 354 16.10 -16.64 16.52
C TYR A 354 15.94 -17.53 17.77
N ASP A 355 14.78 -17.42 18.42
CA ASP A 355 14.39 -18.22 19.57
C ASP A 355 12.92 -18.64 19.41
N SER A 356 12.67 -19.92 19.14
CA SER A 356 11.34 -20.50 18.93
C SER A 356 10.37 -20.22 20.10
N SER A 357 10.88 -20.11 21.34
CA SER A 357 10.05 -19.84 22.52
C SER A 357 9.39 -18.46 22.51
N LYS A 358 9.93 -17.52 21.71
CA LYS A 358 9.37 -16.17 21.51
C LYS A 358 8.29 -16.11 20.45
N TRP A 359 8.08 -17.20 19.71
CA TRP A 359 7.15 -17.30 18.58
C TRP A 359 6.24 -18.52 18.73
N PRO A 360 5.48 -18.64 19.84
CA PRO A 360 4.71 -19.83 20.15
C PRO A 360 3.61 -20.15 19.12
N LEU A 361 3.07 -19.15 18.41
CA LEU A 361 2.04 -19.38 17.41
C LEU A 361 2.65 -19.77 16.07
N SER A 362 3.58 -18.95 15.56
CA SER A 362 4.20 -19.16 14.23
C SER A 362 5.11 -20.38 14.18
N SER A 363 5.74 -20.75 15.30
CA SER A 363 6.59 -21.95 15.37
C SER A 363 5.78 -23.24 15.54
N ASN A 364 4.49 -23.15 15.86
CA ASN A 364 3.65 -24.31 16.07
C ASN A 364 2.95 -24.73 14.78
N GLN A 365 3.45 -25.83 14.20
CA GLN A 365 2.91 -26.42 12.97
C GLN A 365 1.58 -27.17 13.19
N THR A 366 1.16 -27.42 14.43
CA THR A 366 -0.12 -28.11 14.69
C THR A 366 -1.33 -27.20 14.55
N ILE A 367 -1.14 -25.89 14.62
CA ILE A 367 -2.20 -24.90 14.43
C ILE A 367 -2.39 -24.73 12.90
N PRO A 368 -3.56 -25.08 12.34
CA PRO A 368 -3.83 -24.87 10.91
C PRO A 368 -3.74 -23.38 10.56
N SER A 369 -3.31 -23.08 9.33
CA SER A 369 -3.29 -21.70 8.83
C SER A 369 -4.71 -21.22 8.58
N ALA A 370 -5.03 -20.00 9.02
CA ALA A 370 -6.31 -19.37 8.72
C ALA A 370 -6.54 -19.18 7.21
N GLN A 371 -5.46 -19.07 6.43
CA GLN A 371 -5.52 -18.91 4.98
C GLN A 371 -5.95 -20.18 4.23
N ALA A 372 -5.85 -21.36 4.87
CA ALA A 372 -6.15 -22.63 4.24
C ALA A 372 -7.66 -22.93 4.19
N ASP A 373 -8.46 -22.27 5.04
CA ASP A 373 -9.90 -22.51 5.16
C ASP A 373 -10.69 -21.26 4.73
N ILE A 374 -11.16 -21.28 3.49
CA ILE A 374 -12.02 -20.22 2.92
C ILE A 374 -13.50 -20.40 3.31
N LEU A 375 -13.91 -21.63 3.62
CA LEU A 375 -15.31 -21.98 3.86
C LEU A 375 -15.83 -21.37 5.17
N GLN A 376 -14.97 -21.22 6.18
CA GLN A 376 -15.32 -20.57 7.44
C GLN A 376 -15.80 -19.12 7.27
N TYR A 377 -15.33 -18.40 6.24
CA TYR A 377 -15.64 -16.99 6.02
C TYR A 377 -16.91 -16.78 5.19
N LEU A 378 -17.26 -17.77 4.37
CA LEU A 378 -18.31 -17.66 3.37
C LEU A 378 -19.70 -17.28 3.95
N PRO A 379 -20.17 -17.82 5.08
CA PRO A 379 -21.46 -17.42 5.66
C PRO A 379 -21.53 -15.94 6.01
N SER A 380 -20.49 -15.40 6.67
CA SER A 380 -20.42 -13.98 7.03
C SER A 380 -20.38 -13.10 5.78
N ILE A 381 -19.62 -13.52 4.76
CA ILE A 381 -19.51 -12.77 3.50
C ILE A 381 -20.86 -12.70 2.79
N ARG A 382 -21.63 -13.80 2.75
CA ARG A 382 -22.97 -13.81 2.16
C ARG A 382 -23.92 -12.85 2.87
N GLU A 383 -23.91 -12.83 4.20
CA GLU A 383 -24.72 -11.91 5.00
C GLU A 383 -24.35 -10.44 4.71
N ASP A 384 -23.05 -10.13 4.70
CA ASP A 384 -22.54 -8.79 4.40
C ASP A 384 -22.89 -8.37 2.96
N TYR A 385 -22.77 -9.28 1.99
CA TYR A 385 -23.10 -9.05 0.59
C TYR A 385 -24.57 -8.68 0.41
N VAL A 386 -25.48 -9.49 0.97
CA VAL A 386 -26.93 -9.24 0.89
C VAL A 386 -27.30 -7.93 1.60
N SER A 387 -26.75 -7.69 2.79
CA SER A 387 -26.97 -6.45 3.54
C SER A 387 -26.52 -5.23 2.76
N TYR A 388 -25.31 -5.24 2.20
CA TYR A 388 -24.74 -4.11 1.48
C TYR A 388 -25.47 -3.84 0.16
N ILE A 389 -25.74 -4.87 -0.64
CA ILE A 389 -26.45 -4.69 -1.91
C ILE A 389 -27.87 -4.16 -1.69
N THR A 390 -28.58 -4.62 -0.67
CA THR A 390 -29.92 -4.10 -0.37
C THR A 390 -29.88 -2.59 -0.11
N GLU A 391 -28.89 -2.13 0.68
CA GLU A 391 -28.69 -0.71 0.97
C GLU A 391 -28.26 0.08 -0.28
N LEU A 392 -27.32 -0.46 -1.06
CA LEU A 392 -26.84 0.14 -2.31
C LEU A 392 -27.96 0.29 -3.34
N SER A 393 -28.74 -0.76 -3.56
CA SER A 393 -29.86 -0.78 -4.51
C SER A 393 -30.93 0.23 -4.14
N ARG A 394 -31.21 0.44 -2.84
CA ARG A 394 -32.12 1.50 -2.38
C ARG A 394 -31.65 2.87 -2.84
N HIS A 395 -30.36 3.19 -2.64
CA HIS A 395 -29.79 4.47 -3.06
C HIS A 395 -29.68 4.60 -4.59
N SER A 396 -29.38 3.51 -5.29
CA SER A 396 -29.36 3.49 -6.76
C SER A 396 -30.76 3.77 -7.33
N ASN A 397 -31.79 3.10 -6.81
CA ASN A 397 -33.16 3.29 -7.27
C ASN A 397 -33.66 4.70 -6.95
N GLU A 398 -33.33 5.26 -5.78
CA GLU A 398 -33.63 6.65 -5.46
C GLU A 398 -33.03 7.61 -6.49
N VAL A 399 -31.77 7.41 -6.88
CA VAL A 399 -31.10 8.26 -7.88
C VAL A 399 -31.73 8.13 -9.27
N THR A 400 -32.11 6.92 -9.68
CA THR A 400 -32.70 6.69 -11.02
C THR A 400 -34.14 7.19 -11.11
N THR A 401 -34.93 7.00 -10.05
CA THR A 401 -36.38 7.28 -10.09
C THR A 401 -36.74 8.68 -9.59
N THR A 402 -35.86 9.37 -8.87
CA THR A 402 -36.15 10.70 -8.32
C THR A 402 -35.23 11.77 -8.90
N THR A 403 -35.81 12.77 -9.55
CA THR A 403 -35.07 13.97 -9.97
C THR A 403 -35.14 14.98 -8.84
N LYS A 404 -34.14 15.01 -7.95
CA LYS A 404 -34.08 16.04 -6.89
C LYS A 404 -33.71 17.40 -7.52
N GLU A 405 -34.63 18.35 -7.49
CA GLU A 405 -34.38 19.75 -7.90
C GLU A 405 -33.39 20.47 -6.96
N SER A 406 -33.22 19.99 -5.73
CA SER A 406 -32.31 20.54 -4.72
C SER A 406 -31.06 19.68 -4.53
N PRO A 407 -29.89 20.28 -4.26
CA PRO A 407 -28.66 19.53 -3.98
C PRO A 407 -28.80 18.73 -2.67
N ARG A 408 -28.20 17.53 -2.64
CA ARG A 408 -28.20 16.64 -1.46
C ARG A 408 -27.68 17.36 -0.22
N SER A 409 -28.29 17.07 0.92
CA SER A 409 -27.90 17.58 2.23
C SER A 409 -26.54 17.03 2.70
N ASP A 410 -25.90 17.70 3.66
CA ASP A 410 -24.63 17.24 4.25
C ASP A 410 -24.76 15.83 4.86
N ALA A 411 -25.91 15.51 5.46
CA ALA A 411 -26.17 14.20 6.05
C ALA A 411 -26.26 13.10 5.00
N GLU A 412 -26.97 13.33 3.90
CA GLU A 412 -27.08 12.38 2.77
C GLU A 412 -25.71 12.18 2.10
N ASN A 413 -24.94 13.26 1.87
CA ASN A 413 -23.60 13.16 1.29
C ASN A 413 -22.66 12.34 2.19
N LYS A 414 -22.76 12.53 3.52
CA LYS A 414 -21.97 11.75 4.48
C LYS A 414 -22.38 10.28 4.51
N GLN A 415 -23.67 9.97 4.40
CA GLN A 415 -24.15 8.59 4.29
C GLN A 415 -23.61 7.92 3.02
N LEU A 416 -23.66 8.59 1.87
CA LEU A 416 -23.10 8.07 0.62
C LEU A 416 -21.57 7.90 0.67
N LEU A 417 -20.85 8.81 1.35
CA LEU A 417 -19.42 8.64 1.62
C LEU A 417 -19.16 7.38 2.44
N GLN A 418 -19.90 7.16 3.53
CA GLN A 418 -19.76 5.97 4.36
C GLN A 418 -20.12 4.69 3.60
N LEU A 419 -21.16 4.72 2.78
CA LEU A 419 -21.56 3.61 1.92
C LEU A 419 -20.47 3.26 0.90
N SER A 420 -19.87 4.27 0.25
CA SER A 420 -18.77 4.06 -0.70
C SER A 420 -17.54 3.46 -0.03
N LEU A 421 -17.16 3.94 1.17
CA LEU A 421 -16.05 3.42 1.95
C LEU A 421 -16.29 1.97 2.37
N ARG A 422 -17.48 1.66 2.91
CA ARG A 422 -17.85 0.31 3.32
C ARG A 422 -17.80 -0.66 2.13
N GLY A 423 -18.29 -0.25 0.96
CA GLY A 423 -18.24 -1.08 -0.26
C GLY A 423 -16.83 -1.42 -0.70
N LEU A 424 -15.93 -0.42 -0.73
CA LEU A 424 -14.52 -0.63 -1.05
C LEU A 424 -13.85 -1.56 -0.05
N GLN A 425 -14.11 -1.39 1.25
CA GLN A 425 -13.57 -2.24 2.31
C GLN A 425 -14.05 -3.69 2.21
N LEU A 426 -15.35 -3.91 1.92
CA LEU A 426 -15.90 -5.26 1.71
C LEU A 426 -15.26 -5.93 0.49
N LEU A 427 -15.18 -5.22 -0.65
CA LEU A 427 -14.54 -5.72 -1.86
C LEU A 427 -13.07 -6.08 -1.64
N ALA A 428 -12.33 -5.23 -0.92
CA ALA A 428 -10.94 -5.49 -0.56
C ALA A 428 -10.79 -6.71 0.34
N ASP A 429 -11.66 -6.89 1.33
CA ASP A 429 -11.63 -8.02 2.27
C ASP A 429 -11.92 -9.35 1.54
N TRP A 430 -12.95 -9.39 0.70
CA TRP A 430 -13.30 -10.59 -0.08
C TRP A 430 -12.20 -10.95 -1.10
N THR A 431 -11.65 -9.97 -1.80
CA THR A 431 -10.51 -10.16 -2.72
C THR A 431 -9.27 -10.66 -1.99
N THR A 432 -9.07 -10.19 -0.75
CA THR A 432 -7.98 -10.65 0.12
C THR A 432 -8.12 -12.13 0.45
N HIS A 433 -9.32 -12.61 0.83
CA HIS A 433 -9.55 -14.03 1.11
C HIS A 433 -9.21 -14.95 -0.08
N VAL A 434 -9.62 -14.55 -1.29
CA VAL A 434 -9.29 -15.30 -2.52
C VAL A 434 -7.77 -15.34 -2.75
N THR A 435 -7.12 -14.18 -2.64
CA THR A 435 -5.68 -14.04 -2.88
C THR A 435 -4.85 -14.79 -1.84
N GLU A 436 -5.24 -14.74 -0.57
CA GLU A 436 -4.56 -15.40 0.53
C GLU A 436 -4.67 -16.93 0.44
N LEU A 437 -5.86 -17.47 0.12
CA LEU A 437 -6.02 -18.91 -0.13
C LEU A 437 -5.13 -19.36 -1.30
N TYR A 438 -5.18 -18.64 -2.43
CA TYR A 438 -4.36 -18.93 -3.59
C TYR A 438 -2.86 -18.94 -3.25
N SER A 439 -2.40 -17.92 -2.52
CA SER A 439 -1.01 -17.80 -2.08
C SER A 439 -0.59 -18.96 -1.18
N TRP A 440 -1.46 -19.37 -0.26
CA TRP A 440 -1.21 -20.49 0.64
C TRP A 440 -1.10 -21.81 -0.14
N LYS A 441 -2.04 -22.08 -1.06
CA LYS A 441 -2.07 -23.31 -1.88
C LYS A 441 -0.86 -23.41 -2.82
N LEU A 442 -0.39 -22.30 -3.37
CA LEU A 442 0.83 -22.29 -4.21
C LEU A 442 2.06 -22.83 -3.47
N MET A 443 2.21 -22.46 -2.19
CA MET A 443 3.36 -22.89 -1.37
C MET A 443 3.17 -24.26 -0.70
N HIS A 444 1.99 -24.85 -0.79
CA HIS A 444 1.66 -26.16 -0.21
C HIS A 444 1.05 -27.07 -1.29
N PRO A 445 1.82 -27.48 -2.32
CA PRO A 445 1.31 -28.38 -3.34
C PRO A 445 0.88 -29.72 -2.72
N THR A 446 -0.28 -30.23 -3.15
CA THR A 446 -0.74 -31.55 -2.73
C THR A 446 0.17 -32.64 -3.27
N ASP A 447 0.08 -33.84 -2.71
CA ASP A 447 0.66 -35.05 -3.27
C ASP A 447 -0.39 -36.16 -3.48
N HIS A 448 0.06 -37.29 -4.02
CA HIS A 448 -0.75 -38.48 -4.27
C HIS A 448 -1.20 -39.21 -2.98
N HIS A 449 -0.61 -38.87 -1.83
CA HIS A 449 -1.00 -39.41 -0.53
C HIS A 449 -2.18 -38.62 0.06
N GLN A 450 -2.16 -37.29 -0.12
CA GLN A 450 -3.20 -36.36 0.33
C GLN A 450 -4.40 -36.35 -0.62
N ASN A 451 -4.16 -36.38 -1.93
CA ASN A 451 -5.19 -36.44 -2.96
C ASN A 451 -4.97 -37.67 -3.87
N LYS A 452 -5.87 -38.64 -3.81
CA LYS A 452 -5.80 -39.89 -4.60
C LYS A 452 -5.90 -39.65 -6.11
N ASP A 453 -6.50 -38.55 -6.53
CA ASP A 453 -6.64 -38.19 -7.95
C ASP A 453 -5.40 -37.47 -8.50
N CYS A 454 -4.44 -37.14 -7.63
CA CYS A 454 -3.18 -36.50 -8.00
C CYS A 454 -2.16 -37.55 -8.50
N PRO A 455 -1.73 -37.51 -9.79
CA PRO A 455 -0.72 -38.41 -10.30
C PRO A 455 0.65 -38.22 -9.63
N VAL A 456 1.41 -39.30 -9.48
CA VAL A 456 2.78 -39.25 -8.92
C VAL A 456 3.72 -38.38 -9.78
N GLU A 457 3.53 -38.38 -11.10
CA GLU A 457 4.34 -37.64 -12.07
C GLU A 457 3.85 -36.20 -12.30
N ALA A 458 2.86 -35.72 -11.54
CA ALA A 458 2.29 -34.38 -11.72
C ALA A 458 3.33 -33.29 -11.43
N GLU A 459 3.43 -32.31 -12.33
CA GLU A 459 4.35 -31.17 -12.16
C GLU A 459 3.95 -30.35 -10.93
N GLU A 460 4.92 -29.67 -10.31
CA GLU A 460 4.70 -28.92 -9.07
C GLU A 460 3.58 -27.87 -9.19
N TYR A 461 3.52 -27.13 -10.30
CA TYR A 461 2.44 -26.16 -10.52
C TYR A 461 1.06 -26.84 -10.66
N GLU A 462 1.00 -28.02 -11.27
CA GLU A 462 -0.25 -28.79 -11.40
C GLU A 462 -0.71 -29.29 -10.02
N ARG A 463 0.22 -29.73 -9.18
CA ARG A 463 -0.03 -30.11 -7.79
C ARG A 463 -0.41 -28.94 -6.89
N ALA A 464 0.13 -27.75 -7.17
CA ALA A 464 -0.17 -26.52 -6.43
C ALA A 464 -1.53 -25.93 -6.79
N THR A 465 -2.03 -26.19 -8.00
CA THR A 465 -3.29 -25.63 -8.52
C THR A 465 -4.34 -26.71 -8.71
N ARG A 466 -4.35 -27.38 -9.86
CA ARG A 466 -5.40 -28.32 -10.31
C ARG A 466 -5.86 -29.31 -9.26
N TYR A 467 -4.91 -29.93 -8.57
CA TYR A 467 -5.20 -31.01 -7.61
C TYR A 467 -5.33 -30.53 -6.17
N ASN A 468 -5.14 -29.23 -5.92
CA ASN A 468 -5.04 -28.68 -4.57
C ASN A 468 -6.35 -28.05 -4.06
N TYR A 469 -7.41 -28.09 -4.87
CA TYR A 469 -8.74 -27.58 -4.51
C TYR A 469 -9.77 -28.70 -4.55
N ASN A 470 -10.52 -28.85 -3.47
CA ASN A 470 -11.71 -29.69 -3.46
C ASN A 470 -12.91 -28.95 -4.10
N ASP A 471 -14.00 -29.66 -4.38
CA ASP A 471 -15.14 -29.09 -5.11
C ASP A 471 -15.89 -28.01 -4.31
N ASP A 472 -15.92 -28.11 -2.98
CA ASP A 472 -16.49 -27.07 -2.11
C ASP A 472 -15.66 -25.78 -2.15
N GLU A 473 -14.33 -25.88 -2.10
CA GLU A 473 -13.38 -24.76 -2.19
C GLU A 473 -13.49 -24.07 -3.56
N LYS A 474 -13.59 -24.84 -4.65
CA LYS A 474 -13.79 -24.27 -5.99
C LYS A 474 -15.12 -23.54 -6.10
N SER A 475 -16.20 -24.13 -5.57
CA SER A 475 -17.52 -23.51 -5.54
C SER A 475 -17.50 -22.20 -4.75
N ALA A 476 -16.84 -22.19 -3.59
CA ALA A 476 -16.65 -20.98 -2.78
C ALA A 476 -15.82 -19.92 -3.52
N LEU A 477 -14.77 -20.30 -4.24
CA LEU A 477 -13.96 -19.38 -5.05
C LEU A 477 -14.76 -18.76 -6.20
N ILE A 478 -15.59 -19.56 -6.87
CA ILE A 478 -16.51 -19.07 -7.91
C ILE A 478 -17.49 -18.06 -7.31
N GLU A 479 -18.13 -18.41 -6.20
CA GLU A 479 -19.12 -17.57 -5.53
C GLU A 479 -18.51 -16.24 -5.07
N LEU A 480 -17.33 -16.27 -4.43
CA LEU A 480 -16.62 -15.07 -4.01
C LEU A 480 -16.19 -14.21 -5.19
N THR A 481 -15.69 -14.81 -6.27
CA THR A 481 -15.31 -14.08 -7.49
C THR A 481 -16.54 -13.40 -8.10
N ALA A 482 -17.66 -14.11 -8.18
CA ALA A 482 -18.94 -13.58 -8.65
C ALA A 482 -19.45 -12.42 -7.77
N MET A 483 -19.41 -12.55 -6.44
CA MET A 483 -19.80 -11.48 -5.52
C MET A 483 -18.90 -10.24 -5.67
N VAL A 484 -17.58 -10.43 -5.76
CA VAL A 484 -16.63 -9.32 -5.96
C VAL A 484 -16.90 -8.61 -7.29
N LYS A 485 -17.02 -9.35 -8.40
CA LYS A 485 -17.23 -8.76 -9.72
C LYS A 485 -18.63 -8.17 -9.91
N GLY A 486 -19.66 -8.83 -9.40
CA GLY A 486 -21.03 -8.32 -9.39
C GLY A 486 -21.13 -7.00 -8.62
N LEU A 487 -20.58 -6.95 -7.41
CA LEU A 487 -20.58 -5.72 -6.62
C LEU A 487 -19.69 -4.62 -7.23
N GLN A 488 -18.55 -4.98 -7.83
CA GLN A 488 -17.71 -4.03 -8.57
C GLN A 488 -18.52 -3.31 -9.66
N VAL A 489 -19.33 -4.04 -10.44
CA VAL A 489 -20.19 -3.46 -11.48
C VAL A 489 -21.23 -2.50 -10.88
N LEU A 490 -21.90 -2.90 -9.80
CA LEU A 490 -22.90 -2.06 -9.13
C LEU A 490 -22.29 -0.77 -8.56
N MET A 491 -21.11 -0.86 -7.94
CA MET A 491 -20.40 0.30 -7.41
C MET A 491 -19.91 1.23 -8.52
N ASN A 492 -19.48 0.68 -9.66
CA ASN A 492 -19.07 1.47 -10.82
C ASN A 492 -20.24 2.25 -11.43
N ARG A 493 -21.43 1.64 -11.52
CA ARG A 493 -22.66 2.34 -11.96
C ARG A 493 -23.00 3.55 -11.08
N MET A 494 -22.66 3.47 -9.80
CA MET A 494 -22.86 4.54 -8.81
C MET A 494 -21.68 5.52 -8.70
N GLU A 495 -20.63 5.40 -9.52
CA GLU A 495 -19.40 6.20 -9.41
C GLU A 495 -19.67 7.71 -9.43
N SER A 496 -20.51 8.19 -10.35
CA SER A 496 -20.81 9.61 -10.48
C SER A 496 -21.48 10.18 -9.22
N VAL A 497 -22.36 9.39 -8.60
CA VAL A 497 -23.06 9.72 -7.37
C VAL A 497 -22.08 9.74 -6.19
N PHE A 498 -21.25 8.70 -6.09
CA PHE A 498 -20.26 8.59 -5.02
C PHE A 498 -19.22 9.70 -5.09
N THR A 499 -18.64 9.96 -6.26
CA THR A 499 -17.60 10.99 -6.41
C THR A 499 -18.12 12.39 -6.09
N ASP A 500 -19.35 12.75 -6.49
CA ASP A 500 -19.99 14.01 -6.11
C ASP A 500 -20.24 14.09 -4.59
N ALA A 501 -20.82 13.04 -3.99
CA ALA A 501 -21.11 13.01 -2.55
C ALA A 501 -19.83 13.04 -1.70
N VAL A 502 -18.80 12.29 -2.09
CA VAL A 502 -17.49 12.24 -1.43
C VAL A 502 -16.83 13.61 -1.45
N ARG A 503 -16.76 14.27 -2.61
CA ARG A 503 -16.13 15.60 -2.73
C ARG A 503 -16.82 16.62 -1.81
N ARG A 504 -18.15 16.63 -1.77
CA ARG A 504 -18.94 17.51 -0.88
C ARG A 504 -18.73 17.19 0.60
N SER A 505 -18.80 15.90 0.96
CA SER A 505 -18.67 15.47 2.36
C SER A 505 -17.25 15.71 2.90
N VAL A 506 -16.21 15.39 2.12
CA VAL A 506 -14.81 15.64 2.49
C VAL A 506 -14.57 17.14 2.65
N TYR A 507 -15.06 17.97 1.73
CA TYR A 507 -14.95 19.42 1.85
C TYR A 507 -15.65 19.94 3.10
N ALA A 508 -16.89 19.52 3.35
CA ALA A 508 -17.65 19.95 4.52
C ALA A 508 -16.95 19.56 5.83
N GLU A 509 -16.48 18.31 5.96
CA GLU A 509 -15.78 17.82 7.15
C GLU A 509 -14.45 18.55 7.37
N LEU A 510 -13.66 18.78 6.30
CA LEU A 510 -12.42 19.55 6.36
C LEU A 510 -12.68 20.99 6.79
N GLN A 511 -13.62 21.69 6.15
CA GLN A 511 -13.86 23.10 6.45
C GLN A 511 -14.51 23.30 7.82
N ASP A 512 -15.45 22.45 8.23
CA ASP A 512 -16.01 22.52 9.57
C ASP A 512 -14.94 22.25 10.64
N PHE A 513 -14.03 21.30 10.40
CA PHE A 513 -12.93 21.05 11.32
C PHE A 513 -11.98 22.27 11.44
N VAL A 514 -11.55 22.81 10.30
CA VAL A 514 -10.53 23.87 10.24
C VAL A 514 -11.08 25.23 10.69
N GLN A 515 -12.34 25.54 10.35
CA GLN A 515 -12.96 26.83 10.64
C GLN A 515 -13.69 26.87 11.99
N LYS A 516 -14.33 25.76 12.42
CA LYS A 516 -15.09 25.69 13.67
C LYS A 516 -14.31 24.94 14.76
N THR A 517 -13.90 23.69 14.52
CA THR A 517 -13.32 22.83 15.57
C THR A 517 -11.96 23.32 16.07
N LEU A 518 -11.06 23.75 15.17
CA LEU A 518 -9.73 24.24 15.53
C LEU A 518 -9.73 25.65 16.17
N ARG A 519 -10.87 26.33 16.18
CA ARG A 519 -11.01 27.70 16.68
C ARG A 519 -10.72 27.81 18.18
N GLU A 520 -11.37 26.99 19.00
CA GLU A 520 -11.15 26.99 20.46
C GLU A 520 -9.74 26.52 20.88
N PRO A 521 -9.17 25.44 20.30
CA PRO A 521 -7.77 25.06 20.48
C PRO A 521 -6.80 26.21 20.20
N LEU A 522 -6.99 26.93 19.09
CA LEU A 522 -6.15 28.08 18.74
C LEU A 522 -6.30 29.21 19.76
N ARG A 523 -7.52 29.53 20.18
CA ARG A 523 -7.80 30.56 21.20
C ARG A 523 -7.05 30.27 22.50
N LYS A 524 -7.09 29.02 22.95
CA LYS A 524 -6.40 28.57 24.17
C LYS A 524 -4.88 28.59 23.99
N ALA A 525 -4.36 28.18 22.83
CA ALA A 525 -2.94 28.27 22.53
C ALA A 525 -2.43 29.72 22.57
N ILE A 526 -3.19 30.68 22.02
CA ILE A 526 -2.88 32.12 22.09
C ILE A 526 -2.94 32.61 23.54
N LYS A 527 -4.03 32.32 24.26
CA LYS A 527 -4.22 32.75 25.66
C LYS A 527 -3.12 32.23 26.58
N ASN A 528 -2.71 30.98 26.39
CA ASN A 528 -1.73 30.30 27.23
C ASN A 528 -0.29 30.41 26.70
N ARG A 529 -0.04 31.24 25.67
CA ARG A 529 1.28 31.47 25.04
C ARG A 529 1.98 30.17 24.62
N LYS A 530 1.22 29.26 23.99
CA LYS A 530 1.73 28.01 23.42
C LYS A 530 2.09 28.25 21.96
N ASP A 531 3.24 28.88 21.71
CA ASP A 531 3.61 29.41 20.39
C ASP A 531 3.72 28.32 19.30
N LEU A 532 4.28 27.15 19.62
CA LEU A 532 4.41 26.06 18.65
C LEU A 532 3.05 25.47 18.25
N VAL A 533 2.17 25.22 19.23
CA VAL A 533 0.78 24.76 18.98
C VAL A 533 -0.01 25.80 18.20
N ARG A 534 0.12 27.08 18.58
CA ARG A 534 -0.49 28.20 17.86
C ARG A 534 -0.03 28.23 16.40
N THR A 535 1.28 28.12 16.17
CA THR A 535 1.87 28.14 14.83
C THR A 535 1.28 27.02 14.00
N LEU A 536 1.36 25.76 14.44
CA LEU A 536 0.85 24.60 13.70
C LEU A 536 -0.65 24.70 13.39
N ILE A 537 -1.48 25.10 14.36
CA ILE A 537 -2.92 25.24 14.12
C ILE A 537 -3.21 26.38 13.13
N SER A 538 -2.46 27.49 13.22
CA SER A 538 -2.60 28.59 12.25
C SER A 538 -2.16 28.13 10.86
N SER A 539 -1.04 27.41 10.75
CA SER A 539 -0.53 26.84 9.51
C SER A 539 -1.53 25.91 8.84
N VAL A 540 -2.20 25.03 9.60
CA VAL A 540 -3.27 24.17 9.10
C VAL A 540 -4.41 24.99 8.51
N ARG A 541 -4.82 26.07 9.20
CA ARG A 541 -5.89 26.96 8.73
C ARG A 541 -5.48 27.73 7.48
N ASP A 542 -4.26 28.26 7.44
CA ASP A 542 -3.73 28.98 6.27
C ASP A 542 -3.60 28.07 5.03
N THR A 543 -3.35 26.78 5.22
CA THR A 543 -3.16 25.81 4.12
C THR A 543 -4.45 25.48 3.38
N CYS A 544 -5.58 25.40 4.09
CA CYS A 544 -6.80 24.79 3.54
C CYS A 544 -8.12 25.47 3.90
N ALA A 545 -8.14 26.51 4.74
CA ALA A 545 -9.37 27.20 5.08
C ALA A 545 -9.88 28.04 3.89
N ASP A 546 -11.10 27.77 3.45
CA ASP A 546 -11.80 28.53 2.42
C ASP A 546 -12.89 29.40 3.07
N TRP A 547 -12.53 30.64 3.38
CA TRP A 547 -13.40 31.58 4.06
C TRP A 547 -14.47 32.14 3.12
N SER A 548 -15.75 32.09 3.51
CA SER A 548 -16.87 32.65 2.72
C SER A 548 -16.67 34.11 2.30
N LYS A 549 -15.98 34.91 3.12
CA LYS A 549 -15.68 36.33 2.85
C LYS A 549 -14.31 36.56 2.19
N GLY A 550 -13.54 35.50 1.94
CA GLY A 550 -12.17 35.55 1.42
C GLY A 550 -11.09 35.91 2.44
N PHE A 551 -11.44 36.17 3.70
CA PHE A 551 -10.49 36.43 4.79
C PHE A 551 -10.96 35.78 6.09
N GLU A 552 -10.01 35.46 6.97
CA GLU A 552 -10.29 34.89 8.28
C GLU A 552 -10.95 35.93 9.20
N ASP A 553 -12.04 35.54 9.88
CA ASP A 553 -12.66 36.39 10.90
C ASP A 553 -11.67 36.61 12.08
N PRO A 554 -11.37 37.87 12.46
CA PRO A 554 -10.38 38.16 13.49
C PRO A 554 -10.69 37.47 14.82
N MET A 555 -9.73 36.70 15.32
CA MET A 555 -9.85 35.95 16.58
C MET A 555 -9.97 36.85 17.84
N THR A 556 -9.94 38.18 17.68
CA THR A 556 -9.87 39.18 18.77
C THR A 556 -10.95 40.26 18.65
N LYS A 557 -11.98 40.16 19.49
CA LYS A 557 -12.60 41.24 20.30
C LYS A 557 -13.72 40.69 21.19
N ILE A 558 -13.42 39.77 22.10
CA ILE A 558 -14.20 39.65 23.34
C ILE A 558 -13.36 40.33 24.41
N ASN A 559 -13.68 41.61 24.64
CA ASN A 559 -13.13 42.37 25.75
C ASN A 559 -13.40 41.64 27.06
N LYS A 560 -12.47 41.74 28.01
CA LYS A 560 -12.51 41.18 29.37
C LYS A 560 -13.74 41.59 30.21
N SER A 561 -14.73 42.31 29.67
CA SER A 561 -15.89 42.83 30.38
C SER A 561 -17.18 42.01 30.21
N THR A 562 -17.23 40.97 29.38
CA THR A 562 -18.43 40.11 29.24
C THR A 562 -18.07 38.63 29.30
N ALA A 563 -17.60 38.20 30.47
CA ALA A 563 -17.39 36.78 30.78
C ALA A 563 -18.70 36.01 31.07
N ALA A 564 -19.87 36.53 30.68
CA ALA A 564 -21.18 35.96 31.04
C ALA A 564 -22.09 35.57 29.86
N SER A 565 -21.67 35.76 28.60
CA SER A 565 -22.44 35.25 27.46
C SER A 565 -21.49 34.86 26.32
N SER A 566 -21.20 33.57 26.23
CA SER A 566 -20.63 32.93 25.05
C SER A 566 -21.60 33.08 23.88
N VAL A 567 -21.57 34.23 23.20
CA VAL A 567 -22.21 34.33 21.89
C VAL A 567 -21.34 33.49 20.96
N GLU A 568 -21.82 32.30 20.62
CA GLU A 568 -21.27 31.48 19.54
C GLU A 568 -21.21 32.39 18.31
N VAL A 569 -20.00 32.77 17.90
CA VAL A 569 -19.83 33.45 16.62
C VAL A 569 -20.11 32.38 15.58
N ASP A 570 -21.30 32.43 14.99
CA ASP A 570 -21.75 31.53 13.94
C ASP A 570 -20.86 31.74 12.70
N VAL A 571 -19.93 30.80 12.49
CA VAL A 571 -19.03 30.82 11.34
C VAL A 571 -19.77 30.17 10.19
N ASN A 572 -20.19 30.99 9.22
CA ASN A 572 -20.78 30.50 7.98
C ASN A 572 -19.72 29.85 7.10
N VAL A 573 -19.67 28.51 7.14
CA VAL A 573 -18.73 27.69 6.37
C VAL A 573 -19.35 27.38 5.01
N PRO A 574 -18.65 27.68 3.89
CA PRO A 574 -19.19 27.40 2.57
C PRO A 574 -19.35 25.89 2.33
N ARG A 575 -20.13 25.53 1.31
CA ARG A 575 -20.27 24.14 0.82
C ARG A 575 -19.92 24.10 -0.66
N ARG A 576 -18.83 23.40 -0.99
CA ARG A 576 -18.34 23.23 -2.37
C ARG A 576 -18.25 21.76 -2.73
N ASN A 577 -18.23 21.50 -4.03
CA ASN A 577 -18.09 20.17 -4.60
C ASN A 577 -16.64 19.93 -5.06
N VAL A 578 -15.69 19.96 -4.13
CA VAL A 578 -14.27 19.79 -4.45
C VAL A 578 -13.51 19.24 -3.24
N GLY A 579 -12.71 18.20 -3.43
CA GLY A 579 -11.81 17.70 -2.39
C GLY A 579 -10.58 18.60 -2.21
N PRO A 580 -9.83 18.48 -1.10
CA PRO A 580 -8.51 19.10 -0.99
C PRO A 580 -7.55 18.51 -2.02
N GLY A 581 -6.56 19.29 -2.48
CA GLY A 581 -5.44 18.75 -3.25
C GLY A 581 -4.61 17.75 -2.41
N SER A 582 -3.89 16.82 -3.07
CA SER A 582 -3.13 15.78 -2.37
C SER A 582 -2.09 16.38 -1.41
N THR A 583 -1.42 17.46 -1.83
CA THR A 583 -0.48 18.22 -0.99
C THR A 583 -1.16 18.91 0.19
N GLN A 584 -2.34 19.51 -0.01
CA GLN A 584 -3.10 20.13 1.09
C GLN A 584 -3.45 19.11 2.15
N LEU A 585 -4.01 17.97 1.73
CA LEU A 585 -4.40 16.92 2.65
C LEU A 585 -3.19 16.34 3.39
N TYR A 586 -2.08 16.10 2.69
CA TYR A 586 -0.82 15.67 3.31
C TYR A 586 -0.33 16.66 4.36
N MET A 587 -0.23 17.95 4.02
CA MET A 587 0.26 18.98 4.94
C MET A 587 -0.62 19.10 6.19
N VAL A 588 -1.94 19.11 6.02
CA VAL A 588 -2.90 19.14 7.13
C VAL A 588 -2.73 17.92 8.02
N ARG A 589 -2.72 16.72 7.45
CA ARG A 589 -2.59 15.47 8.21
C ARG A 589 -1.27 15.41 8.97
N THR A 590 -0.15 15.69 8.31
CA THR A 590 1.20 15.66 8.93
C THR A 590 1.35 16.69 10.05
N MET A 591 0.80 17.91 9.88
CA MET A 591 0.81 18.91 10.95
C MET A 591 -0.05 18.49 12.14
N LEU A 592 -1.25 17.96 11.91
CA LEU A 592 -2.14 17.47 12.96
C LEU A 592 -1.56 16.25 13.69
N GLU A 593 -0.93 15.33 12.96
CA GLU A 593 -0.23 14.17 13.51
C GLU A 593 0.84 14.61 14.52
N SER A 594 1.59 15.67 14.20
CA SER A 594 2.61 16.21 15.10
C SER A 594 2.05 16.80 16.40
N LEU A 595 0.80 17.24 16.41
CA LEU A 595 0.11 17.75 17.60
C LEU A 595 -0.32 16.62 18.54
N ILE A 596 -0.72 15.46 17.98
CA ILE A 596 -1.19 14.29 18.74
C ILE A 596 -0.09 13.30 19.07
N SER A 597 1.07 13.39 18.42
CA SER A 597 2.20 12.49 18.62
C SER A 597 2.74 12.53 20.05
N ASP A 598 3.09 11.34 20.56
CA ASP A 598 3.84 11.18 21.81
C ASP A 598 5.35 11.42 21.61
N LYS A 599 5.81 11.63 20.37
CA LYS A 599 7.18 12.04 20.05
C LYS A 599 7.29 13.55 20.10
N ALA A 600 8.47 14.07 20.47
CA ALA A 600 8.64 15.50 20.57
C ALA A 600 8.71 16.14 19.17
N ALA A 601 7.91 17.19 18.94
CA ALA A 601 7.96 17.96 17.70
C ALA A 601 9.26 18.79 17.60
N SER A 602 9.77 19.25 18.75
CA SER A 602 11.08 19.88 18.95
C SER A 602 11.42 19.96 20.45
N GLY A 603 12.59 19.45 20.88
CA GLY A 603 13.03 19.49 22.28
C GLY A 603 12.46 18.39 23.19
N LYS A 604 12.48 18.60 24.52
CA LYS A 604 12.18 17.57 25.55
C LYS A 604 10.68 17.38 25.88
N ARG A 605 9.75 18.10 25.22
CA ARG A 605 8.33 18.17 25.61
C ARG A 605 7.40 17.83 24.45
N THR A 606 6.44 16.95 24.70
CA THR A 606 5.40 16.57 23.72
C THR A 606 4.34 17.67 23.60
N LEU A 607 3.86 17.91 22.38
CA LEU A 607 2.83 18.91 22.10
C LEU A 607 1.45 18.48 22.61
N ARG A 608 1.21 17.17 22.69
CA ARG A 608 0.00 16.56 23.22
C ARG A 608 -0.40 17.10 24.60
N LYS A 609 0.58 17.36 25.49
CA LYS A 609 0.34 17.87 26.86
C LYS A 609 -0.08 19.34 26.91
N ASP A 610 0.03 20.05 25.79
CA ASP A 610 -0.33 21.47 25.68
C ASP A 610 -1.71 21.69 25.04
N ILE A 611 -2.43 20.61 24.73
CA ILE A 611 -3.78 20.60 24.16
C ILE A 611 -4.75 19.91 25.14
N ASP A 612 -5.93 20.50 25.36
CA ASP A 612 -6.92 19.90 26.24
C ASP A 612 -7.52 18.62 25.65
N GLY A 613 -7.83 17.64 26.51
CA GLY A 613 -8.30 16.30 26.12
C GLY A 613 -9.41 16.24 25.06
N PRO A 614 -10.51 17.02 25.18
CA PRO A 614 -11.59 17.00 24.18
C PRO A 614 -11.15 17.40 22.77
N TYR A 615 -10.25 18.38 22.66
CA TYR A 615 -9.74 18.80 21.36
C TYR A 615 -8.72 17.84 20.79
N LEU A 616 -7.93 17.20 21.67
CA LEU A 616 -7.01 16.16 21.26
C LEU A 616 -7.77 14.98 20.63
N LEU A 617 -8.89 14.56 21.24
CA LEU A 617 -9.78 13.54 20.69
C LEU A 617 -10.39 13.96 19.35
N ALA A 618 -10.79 15.22 19.21
CA ALA A 618 -11.31 15.74 17.96
C ALA A 618 -10.25 15.72 16.83
N ILE A 619 -9.00 16.09 17.14
CA ILE A 619 -7.89 16.04 16.18
C ILE A 619 -7.57 14.58 15.80
N ASP A 620 -7.51 13.68 16.79
CA ASP A 620 -7.27 12.24 16.56
C ASP A 620 -8.36 11.61 15.69
N GLN A 621 -9.63 11.91 15.97
CA GLN A 621 -10.75 11.40 15.17
C GLN A 621 -10.71 11.93 13.74
N PHE A 622 -10.44 13.22 13.55
CA PHE A 622 -10.28 13.81 12.22
C PHE A 622 -9.10 13.17 11.46
N HIS A 623 -7.97 12.96 12.14
CA HIS A 623 -6.80 12.31 11.56
C HIS A 623 -7.09 10.85 11.15
N LYS A 624 -7.89 10.11 11.93
CA LYS A 624 -8.31 8.74 11.56
C LYS A 624 -9.28 8.73 10.38
N ASN A 625 -10.31 9.59 10.40
CA ASN A 625 -11.30 9.66 9.32
C ASN A 625 -10.65 10.06 7.99
N SER A 626 -9.77 11.07 8.01
CA SER A 626 -9.14 11.61 6.81
C SER A 626 -8.08 10.70 6.18
N PHE A 627 -7.77 9.55 6.80
CA PHE A 627 -6.86 8.56 6.21
C PHE A 627 -7.42 8.00 4.90
N TYR A 628 -8.74 7.76 4.85
CA TYR A 628 -9.37 7.13 3.69
C TYR A 628 -9.70 8.10 2.55
N TRP A 629 -9.57 9.41 2.76
CA TRP A 629 -10.06 10.40 1.81
C TRP A 629 -9.35 10.35 0.46
N ASN A 630 -8.05 10.08 0.40
CA ASN A 630 -7.35 9.96 -0.88
C ASN A 630 -7.90 8.79 -1.72
N TYR A 631 -8.18 7.64 -1.10
CA TYR A 631 -8.79 6.51 -1.80
C TYR A 631 -10.20 6.83 -2.30
N LEU A 632 -11.00 7.53 -1.48
CA LEU A 632 -12.37 7.91 -1.85
C LEU A 632 -12.40 8.99 -2.94
N LEU A 633 -11.46 9.95 -2.92
CA LEU A 633 -11.33 10.95 -3.96
C LEU A 633 -10.87 10.33 -5.29
N ASN A 634 -10.06 9.26 -5.22
CA ASN A 634 -9.63 8.44 -6.35
C ASN A 634 -10.46 7.13 -6.43
N PHE A 635 -11.78 7.24 -6.32
CA PHE A 635 -12.69 6.10 -6.18
C PHE A 635 -12.52 5.05 -7.29
N SER A 636 -12.49 5.47 -8.56
CA SER A 636 -12.36 4.56 -9.73
C SER A 636 -11.10 3.70 -9.68
N GLU A 637 -9.96 4.30 -9.32
CA GLU A 637 -8.69 3.58 -9.20
C GLU A 637 -8.74 2.61 -8.02
N THR A 638 -9.15 3.11 -6.85
CA THR A 638 -9.29 2.31 -5.64
C THR A 638 -10.22 1.12 -5.83
N LEU A 639 -11.39 1.32 -6.46
CA LEU A 639 -12.36 0.26 -6.72
C LEU A 639 -11.74 -0.90 -7.51
N ARG A 640 -10.90 -0.60 -8.49
CA ARG A 640 -10.23 -1.62 -9.28
C ARG A 640 -9.15 -2.35 -8.51
N GLU A 641 -8.35 -1.63 -7.74
CA GLU A 641 -7.31 -2.21 -6.89
C GLU A 641 -7.91 -3.11 -5.80
N CYS A 642 -9.06 -2.73 -5.23
CA CYS A 642 -9.81 -3.54 -4.27
C CYS A 642 -10.39 -4.82 -4.88
N CYS A 643 -10.52 -4.90 -6.22
CA CYS A 643 -11.10 -6.03 -6.94
C CYS A 643 -10.09 -6.76 -7.85
N ASP A 644 -8.79 -6.53 -7.71
CA ASP A 644 -7.79 -7.12 -8.59
C ASP A 644 -7.57 -8.62 -8.27
N LEU A 645 -8.02 -9.46 -9.20
CA LEU A 645 -7.82 -10.91 -9.19
C LEU A 645 -6.93 -11.38 -10.35
N SER A 646 -6.21 -10.46 -11.00
CA SER A 646 -5.40 -10.76 -12.19
C SER A 646 -4.25 -11.74 -11.91
N GLN A 647 -3.78 -11.79 -10.68
CA GLN A 647 -2.67 -12.65 -10.24
C GLN A 647 -2.98 -14.14 -10.34
N LEU A 648 -4.25 -14.53 -10.32
CA LEU A 648 -4.66 -15.94 -10.46
C LEU A 648 -4.24 -16.56 -11.81
N TRP A 649 -3.93 -15.72 -12.81
CA TRP A 649 -3.55 -16.17 -14.14
C TRP A 649 -2.04 -16.20 -14.37
N TYR A 650 -1.30 -15.22 -13.86
CA TYR A 650 0.14 -15.10 -14.08
C TYR A 650 0.89 -16.26 -13.41
N ARG A 651 2.00 -16.69 -14.00
CA ARG A 651 2.73 -17.90 -13.60
C ARG A 651 4.20 -17.93 -14.04
N GLU A 652 4.82 -16.75 -14.17
CA GLU A 652 6.19 -16.65 -14.67
C GLU A 652 7.22 -17.26 -13.72
N PHE A 653 6.96 -17.26 -12.41
CA PHE A 653 7.84 -17.91 -11.45
C PHE A 653 7.84 -19.43 -11.62
N TYR A 654 6.67 -20.08 -11.70
CA TYR A 654 6.62 -21.53 -11.94
C TYR A 654 7.17 -21.92 -13.31
N LEU A 655 7.00 -21.08 -14.33
CA LEU A 655 7.61 -21.31 -15.65
C LEU A 655 9.14 -21.29 -15.59
N GLU A 656 9.71 -20.34 -14.86
CA GLU A 656 11.15 -20.26 -14.61
C GLU A 656 11.67 -21.54 -13.92
N MET A 657 10.93 -22.05 -12.92
CA MET A 657 11.27 -23.27 -12.19
C MET A 657 11.25 -24.54 -13.07
N THR A 658 10.52 -24.54 -14.19
CA THR A 658 10.58 -25.67 -15.14
C THR A 658 11.90 -25.79 -15.89
N MET A 659 12.80 -24.81 -15.73
CA MET A 659 14.11 -24.75 -16.37
C MET A 659 14.02 -24.96 -17.88
N GLY A 660 13.00 -24.35 -18.51
CA GLY A 660 12.76 -24.36 -19.96
C GLY A 660 12.14 -25.63 -20.52
N LYS A 661 11.73 -26.59 -19.68
CA LYS A 661 10.89 -27.71 -20.11
C LYS A 661 9.53 -27.25 -20.62
N ARG A 662 9.01 -26.14 -20.07
CA ARG A 662 7.74 -25.53 -20.48
C ARG A 662 7.99 -24.11 -20.97
N ILE A 663 7.51 -23.79 -22.18
CA ILE A 663 7.39 -22.40 -22.65
C ILE A 663 6.11 -21.74 -22.13
N GLN A 664 5.09 -22.57 -21.87
CA GLN A 664 3.85 -22.21 -21.23
C GLN A 664 3.23 -23.48 -20.62
N VAL A 665 2.42 -23.29 -19.60
CA VAL A 665 1.60 -24.32 -18.98
C VAL A 665 0.33 -24.52 -19.82
N ASN A 666 -0.13 -25.76 -20.03
CA ASN A 666 -1.35 -26.04 -20.81
C ASN A 666 -2.55 -25.28 -20.22
N ARG A 667 -3.07 -24.33 -21.01
CA ARG A 667 -4.06 -23.34 -20.57
C ARG A 667 -5.38 -23.98 -20.15
N HIS A 668 -5.79 -25.05 -20.81
CA HIS A 668 -7.08 -25.69 -20.56
C HIS A 668 -7.06 -26.60 -19.33
N LYS A 669 -5.90 -27.18 -18.97
CA LYS A 669 -5.84 -28.15 -17.88
C LYS A 669 -5.43 -27.57 -16.53
N TYR A 670 -4.64 -26.49 -16.51
CA TYR A 670 -3.86 -26.13 -15.31
C TYR A 670 -4.08 -24.70 -14.81
N SER A 671 -4.85 -23.88 -15.54
CA SER A 671 -5.16 -22.52 -15.09
C SER A 671 -6.35 -22.57 -14.15
N ILE A 672 -6.20 -22.10 -12.90
CA ILE A 672 -7.30 -22.08 -11.93
C ILE A 672 -8.53 -21.37 -12.49
N THR A 673 -8.35 -20.24 -13.19
CA THR A 673 -9.44 -19.50 -13.85
C THR A 673 -10.22 -20.34 -14.85
N VAL A 674 -9.53 -21.19 -15.62
CA VAL A 674 -10.18 -22.06 -16.61
C VAL A 674 -10.84 -23.25 -15.93
N GLN A 675 -10.24 -23.80 -14.87
CA GLN A 675 -10.84 -24.87 -14.07
C GLN A 675 -12.14 -24.44 -13.42
N LEU A 676 -12.16 -23.25 -12.79
CA LEU A 676 -13.38 -22.68 -12.21
C LEU A 676 -14.46 -22.46 -13.28
N SER A 677 -14.08 -22.06 -14.49
CA SER A 677 -15.02 -21.89 -15.61
C SER A 677 -15.53 -23.23 -16.15
N GLU A 678 -14.67 -24.25 -16.29
CA GLU A 678 -15.06 -25.58 -16.74
C GLU A 678 -15.98 -26.29 -15.74
N ASP A 679 -15.73 -26.12 -14.44
CA ASP A 679 -16.56 -26.72 -13.41
C ASP A 679 -17.95 -26.05 -13.34
N LEU A 680 -18.05 -24.74 -13.59
CA LEU A 680 -19.33 -24.04 -13.84
C LEU A 680 -20.09 -24.64 -15.03
N ILE A 681 -19.42 -24.79 -16.18
CA ILE A 681 -20.05 -25.36 -17.38
C ILE A 681 -20.55 -26.79 -17.11
N LYS A 682 -19.79 -27.61 -16.38
CA LYS A 682 -20.23 -28.97 -16.04
C LYS A 682 -21.45 -28.99 -15.13
N LEU A 683 -21.60 -28.00 -14.27
CA LEU A 683 -22.78 -27.84 -13.39
C LEU A 683 -24.01 -27.40 -14.17
N ASP A 684 -23.87 -26.55 -15.20
CA ASP A 684 -24.99 -26.11 -16.06
C ASP A 684 -25.52 -27.22 -17.00
N PHE A 685 -24.72 -28.27 -17.25
CA PHE A 685 -25.10 -29.42 -18.10
C PHE A 685 -25.62 -30.64 -17.31
N LEU A 686 -25.74 -30.54 -15.98
CA LEU A 686 -26.36 -31.53 -15.08
C LEU A 686 -27.69 -30.99 -14.55
#